data_AF-A0A2H0WFU9-F1
#
_entry.id   AF-A0A2H0WFU9-F1
#
_cell.length_a   1.000
_cell.length_b   1.000
_cell.length_c   1.000
_cell.angle_alpha   90.00
_cell.angle_beta   90.00
_cell.angle_gamma   90.00
#
_symmetry.space_group_name_H-M   'P 1'
#
loop_
_entity.id
_entity.type
_entity.pdbx_description
1 polymer ?
#
loop_
_entity_poly.entity_id
_entity_poly.type
_entity_poly.pdbx_seq_one_letter_code
_entity_poly.pdbx_strand_id
1 'polypeptide(L)'
;MIVGLTVAVSMTSIGSWAQMSASSSVNSPLSSPAGLPANSLLQPFNQLRFANRAQCAVESELPTTSIFAIIDGYNAGRLSAGIAKSLGLPVDSLVTSGMQDFRLAVSGVQSQILEKMLRGKLPLLPADLSEGLPTNLKNYKTRALACGENVFCADLQRYLATVWAQSHKSTREIVAALQPIDGFTANNFISDKLGGKASCLYLKKFSPFQAPLQAAELQASELNQLAEVALHPETVVTSCQDQSPELDSRNAALQIDVHVADEKLWNQIGFDFWNSYKIYLSWALRYSSDLQGWTPKFAQVFRSLDFEESLVFMPNGCRAMTVPRCDNQTLAMNAIRELAKKSGTGTEFDDLIPKGAENNLVERGARAVNNDFLGTGSYDQASDWVANFRKNFVETRWIMKNKVFNANQTMTVIARTYSPENLVENIEPLLLSGAVDQSTRDEAAYLCLEWRLSSDKRLDFLRSDIDRVAQLESMLQIKSQVGLTIAEQVTYFQKLSEALRPLCTDLEQSDFFRREGYQTNWSGLEPWAKELTKTSLPQDQNSSSPVFSPLRPVAGPALVLGNPEVLICANAMDCARKIFKAAVDLYAASTYAEAFLPISSTAASADVFNPYAELKACKVYDPWFAKNRVRKIFVADLFNTALVGWNSIPLYLDVDFRAPKVTSFNQLMSDGKLKYDPNIQKSKMTKTLIADFGPLLGAPCAIQLSPHADTPFNFYAFQGISLNYCKAKAERGGVVNRPGDIASADPTDASVCAGCTLNFVAVAGAASSVGVGLGFNPLKFGVYLFRAIYRFYKGNQDKTNIPRGYELRLDQVVDAYQRYGGNIPEFCVLPLSQGFKCFQDVCSSKVADYVERKFGSFPTKVSWRNSPRAGGVAASHYKMAVVKMPNCDGSITVPFTCNERSGADWGVDKIHISAGGNCLPVIRRRP
;
A
#
# COMPACT_ATOMS: atom_id res chain seq x y z
N MET A 1 -57.80 -50.84 11.79
CA MET A 1 -58.45 -51.37 10.59
C MET A 1 -57.37 -51.59 9.55
N ILE A 2 -57.20 -52.85 9.09
CA ILE A 2 -56.37 -53.32 7.95
C ILE A 2 -54.83 -53.21 8.18
N VAL A 3 -54.11 -54.22 8.69
CA VAL A 3 -53.65 -55.52 8.08
C VAL A 3 -52.64 -55.28 6.94
N GLY A 4 -51.33 -55.51 7.13
CA GLY A 4 -50.60 -56.77 6.82
C GLY A 4 -49.90 -56.63 5.44
N LEU A 5 -48.60 -56.86 5.23
CA LEU A 5 -47.88 -58.13 5.38
C LEU A 5 -46.34 -57.92 5.38
N THR A 6 -45.69 -58.74 6.20
CA THR A 6 -44.30 -59.21 6.23
C THR A 6 -43.82 -59.89 4.95
N VAL A 7 -42.51 -59.80 4.62
CA VAL A 7 -41.58 -60.94 4.42
C VAL A 7 -40.13 -60.49 4.69
N ALA A 8 -39.40 -61.28 5.48
CA ALA A 8 -37.95 -61.32 5.58
C ALA A 8 -37.46 -62.76 5.28
N VAL A 9 -36.14 -62.93 5.12
CA VAL A 9 -35.34 -64.20 5.03
C VAL A 9 -35.21 -64.74 3.59
N SER A 10 -34.07 -65.16 3.02
CA SER A 10 -32.77 -65.76 3.45
C SER A 10 -31.60 -65.26 2.55
N MET A 11 -30.29 -65.19 2.87
CA MET A 11 -29.28 -66.07 3.48
C MET A 11 -28.99 -67.42 2.78
N THR A 12 -27.87 -67.51 2.03
CA THR A 12 -26.92 -68.65 1.82
C THR A 12 -25.89 -68.19 0.76
N SER A 13 -24.60 -67.91 1.00
CA SER A 13 -23.45 -68.68 1.53
C SER A 13 -22.78 -69.66 0.54
N ILE A 14 -21.43 -69.61 0.53
CA ILE A 14 -20.44 -70.66 0.18
C ILE A 14 -19.78 -70.53 -1.21
N GLY A 15 -18.44 -70.44 -1.23
CA GLY A 15 -17.64 -70.67 -2.45
C GLY A 15 -16.25 -70.04 -2.51
N SER A 16 -15.44 -70.20 -1.47
CA SER A 16 -13.98 -69.96 -1.49
C SER A 16 -13.24 -71.00 -2.36
N TRP A 17 -12.14 -70.59 -3.03
CA TRP A 17 -10.80 -71.23 -3.12
C TRP A 17 -10.09 -71.02 -4.48
N ALA A 18 -8.87 -70.48 -4.35
CA ALA A 18 -7.61 -70.83 -5.03
C ALA A 18 -7.37 -70.34 -6.47
N GLN A 19 -6.39 -69.45 -6.69
CA GLN A 19 -4.96 -69.71 -7.03
C GLN A 19 -4.77 -69.47 -8.54
N MET A 20 -3.74 -68.85 -9.12
CA MET A 20 -2.36 -68.40 -8.85
C MET A 20 -2.10 -67.32 -9.96
N SER A 21 -1.13 -66.41 -9.97
CA SER A 21 0.23 -66.41 -9.45
C SER A 21 0.78 -64.98 -9.37
N ALA A 22 1.49 -64.72 -8.28
CA ALA A 22 2.51 -63.69 -8.12
C ALA A 22 3.52 -63.64 -9.29
N SER A 23 3.97 -62.42 -9.60
CA SER A 23 5.39 -62.18 -9.84
C SER A 23 5.80 -60.91 -9.07
N SER A 24 6.69 -61.14 -8.11
CA SER A 24 7.31 -60.19 -7.22
C SER A 24 8.74 -59.89 -7.70
N SER A 25 9.13 -58.62 -7.74
CA SER A 25 10.53 -58.22 -7.61
C SER A 25 10.57 -56.92 -6.81
N VAL A 26 10.65 -57.04 -5.48
CA VAL A 26 11.87 -56.83 -4.65
C VAL A 26 12.13 -55.34 -4.39
N ASN A 27 11.75 -54.97 -3.16
CA ASN A 27 12.22 -53.78 -2.44
C ASN A 27 13.75 -53.79 -2.31
N SER A 28 14.35 -52.62 -2.39
CA SER A 28 15.59 -52.32 -1.66
C SER A 28 15.42 -50.97 -0.95
N PRO A 29 15.71 -50.92 0.37
CA PRO A 29 15.62 -49.71 1.16
C PRO A 29 16.92 -48.90 0.97
N LEU A 30 16.83 -47.74 0.33
CA LEU A 30 17.94 -46.79 0.28
C LEU A 30 17.95 -45.95 1.56
N SER A 31 18.72 -46.47 2.53
CA SER A 31 19.67 -45.75 3.39
C SER A 31 19.38 -44.30 3.76
N SER A 32 19.35 -44.05 5.07
CA SER A 32 19.49 -42.76 5.76
C SER A 32 20.44 -41.79 5.04
N PRO A 33 20.07 -40.50 4.89
CA PRO A 33 20.84 -39.57 4.08
C PRO A 33 22.12 -39.17 4.81
N ALA A 34 23.27 -39.43 4.18
CA ALA A 34 24.44 -38.59 4.37
C ALA A 34 24.06 -37.14 3.99
N GLY A 35 24.43 -36.19 4.84
CA GLY A 35 23.95 -34.80 4.85
C GLY A 35 23.70 -34.19 3.46
N LEU A 36 22.43 -33.90 3.18
CA LEU A 36 22.03 -33.03 2.08
C LEU A 36 22.63 -31.63 2.33
N PRO A 37 23.29 -31.01 1.33
CA PRO A 37 23.77 -29.64 1.48
C PRO A 37 22.57 -28.70 1.73
N ALA A 38 22.73 -27.76 2.68
CA ALA A 38 21.74 -26.75 3.07
C ALA A 38 21.09 -25.95 1.90
N ASN A 39 21.63 -26.07 0.68
CA ASN A 39 21.15 -25.43 -0.53
C ASN A 39 19.80 -25.93 -1.09
N SER A 40 19.26 -27.09 -0.67
CA SER A 40 17.97 -27.57 -1.22
C SER A 40 16.74 -26.90 -0.60
N LEU A 41 16.84 -26.38 0.64
CA LEU A 41 15.74 -25.73 1.36
C LEU A 41 15.66 -24.20 1.14
N LEU A 42 16.71 -23.58 0.60
CA LEU A 42 16.75 -22.15 0.26
C LEU A 42 16.26 -21.83 -1.15
N GLN A 43 15.99 -22.85 -1.98
CA GLN A 43 15.46 -22.67 -3.34
C GLN A 43 14.05 -22.06 -3.47
N PRO A 44 13.12 -22.12 -2.47
CA PRO A 44 11.77 -21.61 -2.69
C PRO A 44 11.63 -20.09 -2.51
N PHE A 45 12.65 -19.39 -2.01
CA PHE A 45 12.59 -17.95 -1.76
C PHE A 45 13.12 -17.14 -2.93
N ASN A 46 12.39 -16.06 -3.26
CA ASN A 46 12.88 -15.03 -4.16
C ASN A 46 14.07 -14.27 -3.54
N GLN A 47 14.82 -13.56 -4.40
CA GLN A 47 15.82 -12.61 -3.92
C GLN A 47 15.12 -11.54 -3.07
N LEU A 48 15.64 -11.29 -1.88
CA LEU A 48 15.06 -10.31 -0.97
C LEU A 48 15.46 -8.90 -1.43
N ARG A 49 14.47 -8.01 -1.55
CA ARG A 49 14.68 -6.66 -2.05
C ARG A 49 14.40 -5.66 -0.95
N PHE A 50 15.42 -4.91 -0.57
CA PHE A 50 15.31 -3.85 0.40
C PHE A 50 15.29 -2.52 -0.35
N ALA A 51 14.34 -1.67 -0.01
CA ALA A 51 14.20 -0.36 -0.63
C ALA A 51 14.16 0.68 0.47
N ASN A 52 14.91 1.77 0.31
CA ASN A 52 14.63 2.92 1.15
C ASN A 52 13.31 3.59 0.73
N ARG A 53 12.85 4.58 1.50
CA ARG A 53 11.60 5.29 1.23
C ARG A 53 11.47 5.78 -0.23
N ALA A 54 12.51 6.44 -0.77
CA ALA A 54 12.44 6.98 -2.12
C ALA A 54 12.43 5.88 -3.20
N GLN A 55 13.19 4.80 -3.02
CA GLN A 55 13.16 3.65 -3.91
C GLN A 55 11.83 2.92 -3.86
N CYS A 56 11.24 2.79 -2.66
CA CYS A 56 9.95 2.16 -2.48
C CYS A 56 8.86 2.87 -3.29
N ALA A 57 8.87 4.20 -3.30
CA ALA A 57 8.00 4.97 -4.18
C ALA A 57 8.32 4.73 -5.66
N VAL A 58 9.58 4.66 -6.08
CA VAL A 58 9.92 4.29 -7.47
C VAL A 58 9.31 2.94 -7.84
N GLU A 59 9.46 1.93 -6.99
CA GLU A 59 8.99 0.56 -7.20
C GLU A 59 7.49 0.37 -7.08
N SER A 60 6.77 1.28 -6.42
CA SER A 60 5.31 1.19 -6.26
C SER A 60 4.51 1.18 -7.56
N GLU A 61 5.09 1.65 -8.67
CA GLU A 61 4.49 1.58 -10.01
C GLU A 61 4.81 0.28 -10.76
N LEU A 62 5.59 -0.62 -10.16
CA LEU A 62 6.01 -1.87 -10.78
C LEU A 62 5.21 -3.06 -10.22
N PRO A 63 4.96 -4.09 -11.04
CA PRO A 63 4.24 -5.27 -10.59
C PRO A 63 5.09 -6.09 -9.61
N THR A 64 4.48 -6.49 -8.49
CA THR A 64 5.14 -7.33 -7.47
C THR A 64 5.45 -8.72 -8.01
N THR A 65 6.49 -9.37 -7.48
CA THR A 65 6.79 -10.79 -7.73
C THR A 65 6.41 -11.68 -6.53
N SER A 66 5.94 -11.07 -5.44
CA SER A 66 5.58 -11.76 -4.20
C SER A 66 4.33 -11.13 -3.61
N ILE A 67 3.38 -11.98 -3.18
CA ILE A 67 2.15 -11.55 -2.52
C ILE A 67 1.89 -12.40 -1.27
N PHE A 68 1.19 -11.81 -0.31
CA PHE A 68 0.50 -12.53 0.74
C PHE A 68 -0.96 -12.77 0.33
N ALA A 69 -1.44 -13.99 0.52
CA ALA A 69 -2.85 -14.35 0.45
C ALA A 69 -3.35 -14.58 1.88
N ILE A 70 -4.18 -13.66 2.38
CA ILE A 70 -4.78 -13.73 3.70
C ILE A 70 -6.12 -14.45 3.59
N ILE A 71 -6.22 -15.64 4.18
CA ILE A 71 -7.37 -16.52 4.10
C ILE A 71 -8.16 -16.48 5.40
N ASP A 72 -9.48 -16.30 5.28
CA ASP A 72 -10.46 -16.43 6.37
C ASP A 72 -11.27 -17.72 6.20
N GLY A 73 -11.02 -18.70 7.07
CA GLY A 73 -11.75 -19.98 7.10
C GLY A 73 -13.11 -19.91 7.82
N TYR A 74 -13.50 -18.77 8.41
CA TYR A 74 -14.67 -18.67 9.28
C TYR A 74 -15.98 -19.10 8.60
N ASN A 75 -16.22 -18.64 7.37
CA ASN A 75 -17.45 -18.97 6.63
C ASN A 75 -17.52 -20.47 6.28
N ALA A 76 -16.38 -21.07 5.91
CA ALA A 76 -16.30 -22.52 5.68
C ALA A 76 -16.55 -23.31 6.97
N GLY A 77 -16.03 -22.83 8.10
CA GLY A 77 -16.29 -23.39 9.43
C GLY A 77 -17.76 -23.30 9.81
N ARG A 78 -18.41 -22.13 9.64
CA ARG A 78 -19.84 -21.91 9.92
C ARG A 78 -20.72 -22.82 9.07
N LEU A 79 -20.41 -22.96 7.79
CA LEU A 79 -21.10 -23.87 6.88
C LEU A 79 -20.98 -25.32 7.36
N SER A 80 -19.77 -25.72 7.75
CA SER A 80 -19.48 -27.05 8.29
C SER A 80 -20.22 -27.29 9.61
N ALA A 81 -20.33 -26.29 10.49
CA ALA A 81 -21.15 -26.38 11.70
C ALA A 81 -22.63 -26.64 11.38
N GLY A 82 -23.16 -25.97 10.35
CA GLY A 82 -24.53 -26.20 9.88
C GLY A 82 -24.76 -27.62 9.40
N ILE A 83 -23.81 -28.17 8.64
CA ILE A 83 -23.84 -29.57 8.17
C ILE A 83 -23.71 -30.54 9.35
N ALA A 84 -22.83 -30.27 10.31
CA ALA A 84 -22.67 -31.13 11.49
C ALA A 84 -23.98 -31.24 12.27
N LYS A 85 -24.63 -30.10 12.52
CA LYS A 85 -25.91 -30.03 13.22
C LYS A 85 -27.03 -30.76 12.47
N SER A 86 -27.09 -30.65 11.14
CA SER A 86 -28.12 -31.34 10.36
C SER A 86 -27.91 -32.86 10.29
N LEU A 87 -26.66 -33.32 10.36
CA LEU A 87 -26.30 -34.75 10.31
C LEU A 87 -26.12 -35.40 11.67
N GLY A 88 -26.28 -34.67 12.78
CA GLY A 88 -26.06 -35.18 14.14
C GLY A 88 -24.60 -35.54 14.44
N LEU A 89 -23.64 -34.89 13.76
CA LEU A 89 -22.20 -35.13 13.91
C LEU A 89 -21.57 -34.17 14.93
N PRO A 90 -20.39 -34.49 15.50
CA PRO A 90 -19.64 -33.58 16.37
C PRO A 90 -19.29 -32.27 15.65
N VAL A 91 -19.81 -31.15 16.17
CA VAL A 91 -19.67 -29.83 15.54
C VAL A 91 -18.22 -29.40 15.46
N ASP A 92 -17.47 -29.45 16.56
CA ASP A 92 -16.10 -28.90 16.62
C ASP A 92 -15.15 -29.61 15.66
N SER A 93 -15.23 -30.94 15.57
CA SER A 93 -14.41 -31.73 14.65
C SER A 93 -14.70 -31.38 13.19
N LEU A 94 -15.98 -31.21 12.82
CA LEU A 94 -16.34 -30.88 11.44
C LEU A 94 -16.02 -29.43 11.10
N VAL A 95 -16.11 -28.52 12.07
CA VAL A 95 -15.71 -27.11 11.91
C VAL A 95 -14.22 -27.01 11.62
N THR A 96 -13.37 -27.61 12.44
CA THR A 96 -11.92 -27.60 12.24
C THR A 96 -11.53 -28.25 10.91
N SER A 97 -12.12 -29.41 10.59
CA SER A 97 -11.91 -30.07 9.30
C SER A 97 -12.37 -29.20 8.12
N GLY A 98 -13.52 -28.53 8.23
CA GLY A 98 -14.02 -27.64 7.18
C GLY A 98 -13.13 -26.43 6.93
N MET A 99 -12.61 -25.81 8.00
CA MET A 99 -11.64 -24.70 7.88
C MET A 99 -10.33 -25.17 7.22
N GLN A 100 -9.82 -26.32 7.64
CA GLN A 100 -8.60 -26.90 7.07
C GLN A 100 -8.76 -27.26 5.60
N ASP A 101 -9.82 -27.98 5.25
CA ASP A 101 -10.14 -28.35 3.87
C ASP A 101 -10.30 -27.12 2.97
N PHE A 102 -10.90 -26.04 3.50
CA PHE A 102 -11.02 -24.78 2.78
C PHE A 102 -9.66 -24.15 2.48
N ARG A 103 -8.78 -24.05 3.48
CA ARG A 103 -7.40 -23.55 3.28
C ARG A 103 -6.66 -24.38 2.23
N LEU A 104 -6.73 -25.71 2.36
CA LEU A 104 -6.05 -26.64 1.44
C LEU A 104 -6.61 -26.51 0.02
N ALA A 105 -7.93 -26.45 -0.13
CA ALA A 105 -8.59 -26.27 -1.41
C ALA A 105 -8.21 -24.95 -2.10
N VAL A 106 -8.21 -23.83 -1.36
CA VAL A 106 -7.74 -22.55 -1.88
C VAL A 106 -6.28 -22.66 -2.31
N SER A 107 -5.39 -23.15 -1.45
CA SER A 107 -3.95 -23.26 -1.76
C SER A 107 -3.65 -24.17 -2.96
N GLY A 108 -4.42 -25.25 -3.11
CA GLY A 108 -4.30 -26.21 -4.21
C GLY A 108 -4.74 -25.62 -5.55
N VAL A 109 -5.91 -24.96 -5.57
CA VAL A 109 -6.43 -24.28 -6.77
C VAL A 109 -5.50 -23.13 -7.18
N GLN A 110 -5.00 -22.35 -6.22
CA GLN A 110 -4.01 -21.29 -6.46
C GLN A 110 -2.75 -21.83 -7.14
N SER A 111 -2.18 -22.91 -6.57
CA SER A 111 -0.97 -23.55 -7.11
C SER A 111 -1.17 -24.03 -8.55
N GLN A 112 -2.33 -24.63 -8.84
CA GLN A 112 -2.67 -25.12 -10.17
C GLN A 112 -2.83 -23.98 -11.18
N ILE A 113 -3.44 -22.86 -10.80
CA ILE A 113 -3.56 -21.68 -11.67
C ILE A 113 -2.19 -21.10 -11.97
N LEU A 114 -1.34 -20.91 -10.95
CA LEU A 114 0.02 -20.42 -11.12
C LEU A 114 0.81 -21.32 -12.07
N GLU A 115 0.74 -22.64 -11.89
CA GLU A 115 1.40 -23.61 -12.77
C GLU A 115 0.88 -23.49 -14.21
N LYS A 116 -0.44 -23.43 -14.41
CA LYS A 116 -1.05 -23.30 -15.74
C LYS A 116 -0.63 -21.99 -16.42
N MET A 117 -0.62 -20.87 -15.70
CA MET A 117 -0.23 -19.57 -16.25
C MET A 117 1.25 -19.52 -16.60
N LEU A 118 2.14 -19.96 -15.68
CA LEU A 118 3.58 -19.96 -15.89
C LEU A 118 4.03 -20.91 -17.00
N ARG A 119 3.27 -21.99 -17.25
CA ARG A 119 3.50 -22.92 -18.38
C ARG A 119 2.79 -22.52 -19.67
N GLY A 120 2.20 -21.32 -19.74
CA GLY A 120 1.50 -20.85 -20.95
C GLY A 120 0.25 -21.65 -21.31
N LYS A 121 -0.39 -22.30 -20.34
CA LYS A 121 -1.66 -23.05 -20.49
C LYS A 121 -2.90 -22.23 -20.13
N LEU A 122 -2.72 -21.06 -19.52
CA LEU A 122 -3.76 -20.06 -19.37
C LEU A 122 -3.24 -18.74 -19.92
N PRO A 123 -4.04 -18.01 -20.73
CA PRO A 123 -3.62 -16.74 -21.26
C PRO A 123 -3.69 -15.63 -20.20
N LEU A 124 -2.95 -14.56 -20.45
CA LEU A 124 -3.03 -13.29 -19.75
C LEU A 124 -4.19 -12.47 -20.30
N LEU A 125 -5.03 -12.01 -19.38
CA LEU A 125 -6.15 -11.12 -19.56
C LEU A 125 -5.74 -9.71 -19.13
N PRO A 126 -5.94 -8.69 -19.99
CA PRO A 126 -5.48 -7.34 -19.73
C PRO A 126 -6.13 -6.76 -18.47
N ALA A 127 -5.32 -6.11 -17.64
CA ALA A 127 -5.77 -5.38 -16.47
C ALA A 127 -6.40 -4.03 -16.85
N ASP A 128 -5.91 -3.38 -17.90
CA ASP A 128 -6.47 -2.11 -18.37
C ASP A 128 -7.58 -2.31 -19.41
N LEU A 129 -8.79 -1.90 -19.03
CA LEU A 129 -9.98 -1.99 -19.86
C LEU A 129 -10.35 -0.64 -20.53
N SER A 130 -9.53 0.41 -20.41
CA SER A 130 -9.85 1.73 -20.95
C SER A 130 -10.11 1.73 -22.46
N GLU A 131 -11.13 2.45 -22.93
CA GLU A 131 -11.41 2.65 -24.36
C GLU A 131 -10.24 3.38 -25.05
N GLY A 132 -9.76 2.87 -26.19
CA GLY A 132 -8.66 3.47 -26.97
C GLY A 132 -7.32 2.71 -26.96
N LEU A 133 -7.09 1.80 -26.01
CA LEU A 133 -5.93 0.90 -26.06
C LEU A 133 -6.18 -0.26 -27.05
N PRO A 134 -5.31 -0.47 -28.06
CA PRO A 134 -5.45 -1.57 -29.00
C PRO A 134 -5.09 -2.90 -28.30
N THR A 135 -6.10 -3.59 -27.78
CA THR A 135 -6.00 -4.99 -27.35
C THR A 135 -6.62 -5.88 -28.44
N ASN A 136 -5.99 -7.03 -28.69
CA ASN A 136 -6.53 -8.05 -29.58
C ASN A 136 -7.72 -8.81 -28.96
N LEU A 137 -7.90 -8.73 -27.63
CA LEU A 137 -8.92 -9.47 -26.85
C LEU A 137 -10.20 -8.64 -26.68
N LYS A 138 -10.88 -8.34 -27.80
CA LYS A 138 -12.08 -7.49 -27.80
C LYS A 138 -13.26 -8.13 -27.07
N ASN A 139 -13.48 -9.43 -27.23
CA ASN A 139 -14.61 -10.14 -26.62
C ASN A 139 -14.46 -10.20 -25.10
N TYR A 140 -13.26 -10.48 -24.58
CA TYR A 140 -12.98 -10.38 -23.16
C TYR A 140 -13.24 -8.98 -22.66
N LYS A 141 -12.68 -7.95 -23.31
CA LYS A 141 -12.84 -6.55 -22.88
C LYS A 141 -14.31 -6.15 -22.81
N THR A 142 -15.09 -6.42 -23.86
CA THR A 142 -16.53 -6.12 -23.90
C THR A 142 -17.28 -6.84 -22.79
N ARG A 143 -16.97 -8.13 -22.56
CA ARG A 143 -17.63 -8.91 -21.50
C ARG A 143 -17.22 -8.45 -20.11
N ALA A 144 -15.95 -8.13 -19.88
CA ALA A 144 -15.44 -7.63 -18.61
C ALA A 144 -15.98 -6.24 -18.29
N LEU A 145 -16.06 -5.34 -19.27
CA LEU A 145 -16.71 -4.03 -19.11
C LEU A 145 -18.21 -4.16 -18.84
N ALA A 146 -18.92 -5.01 -19.60
CA ALA A 146 -20.34 -5.29 -19.34
C ALA A 146 -20.57 -6.00 -17.99
N CYS A 147 -19.57 -6.76 -17.53
CA CYS A 147 -19.56 -7.37 -16.21
C CYS A 147 -19.50 -6.32 -15.11
N GLY A 148 -18.74 -5.25 -15.31
CA GLY A 148 -18.49 -4.21 -14.31
C GLY A 148 -18.06 -4.84 -13.00
N GLU A 149 -18.68 -4.40 -11.91
CA GLU A 149 -18.49 -5.00 -10.58
C GLU A 149 -19.63 -5.94 -10.19
N ASN A 150 -20.40 -6.51 -11.13
CA ASN A 150 -21.48 -7.43 -10.80
C ASN A 150 -20.99 -8.68 -10.06
N VAL A 151 -21.67 -9.04 -8.95
CA VAL A 151 -21.44 -10.25 -8.15
C VAL A 151 -21.52 -11.53 -9.00
N PHE A 152 -22.41 -11.56 -9.99
CA PHE A 152 -22.58 -12.71 -10.88
C PHE A 152 -22.74 -12.28 -12.33
N CYS A 153 -21.95 -12.88 -13.21
CA CYS A 153 -21.76 -12.39 -14.57
C CYS A 153 -21.69 -13.55 -15.57
N ALA A 154 -22.84 -14.16 -15.86
CA ALA A 154 -22.94 -15.41 -16.61
C ALA A 154 -22.14 -15.41 -17.93
N ASP A 155 -22.13 -14.28 -18.64
CA ASP A 155 -21.43 -14.14 -19.92
C ASP A 155 -19.91 -14.20 -19.79
N LEU A 156 -19.34 -13.55 -18.78
CA LEU A 156 -17.92 -13.66 -18.47
C LEU A 156 -17.59 -15.06 -17.95
N GLN A 157 -18.46 -15.63 -17.11
CA GLN A 157 -18.26 -16.99 -16.58
C GLN A 157 -18.22 -18.05 -17.70
N ARG A 158 -19.11 -17.96 -18.71
CA ARG A 158 -19.11 -18.85 -19.88
C ARG A 158 -17.87 -18.66 -20.76
N TYR A 159 -17.43 -17.41 -20.93
CA TYR A 159 -16.18 -17.12 -21.63
C TYR A 159 -14.98 -17.77 -20.92
N LEU A 160 -14.85 -17.55 -19.61
CA LEU A 160 -13.78 -18.14 -18.81
C LEU A 160 -13.84 -19.67 -18.80
N ALA A 161 -15.03 -20.28 -18.78
CA ALA A 161 -15.20 -21.72 -18.92
C ALA A 161 -14.66 -22.24 -20.26
N THR A 162 -14.91 -21.51 -21.34
CA THR A 162 -14.41 -21.85 -22.69
C THR A 162 -12.89 -21.78 -22.74
N VAL A 163 -12.29 -20.74 -22.15
CA VAL A 163 -10.83 -20.57 -22.04
C VAL A 163 -10.22 -21.68 -21.18
N TRP A 164 -10.81 -21.94 -19.99
CA TRP A 164 -10.33 -22.96 -19.05
C TRP A 164 -10.35 -24.37 -19.64
N ALA A 165 -11.39 -24.71 -20.42
CA ALA A 165 -11.50 -26.00 -21.06
C ALA A 165 -10.30 -26.32 -21.99
N GLN A 166 -9.63 -25.30 -22.53
CA GLN A 166 -8.44 -25.49 -23.39
C GLN A 166 -7.13 -25.64 -22.60
N SER A 167 -7.14 -25.41 -21.27
CA SER A 167 -5.93 -25.31 -20.42
C SER A 167 -5.17 -26.63 -20.19
N HIS A 168 -5.57 -27.71 -20.85
CA HIS A 168 -4.85 -28.99 -20.85
C HIS A 168 -3.89 -29.12 -22.04
N LYS A 169 -4.10 -28.33 -23.11
CA LYS A 169 -3.34 -28.37 -24.36
C LYS A 169 -1.94 -27.75 -24.24
N SER A 170 -1.10 -27.98 -25.24
CA SER A 170 0.19 -27.26 -25.36
C SER A 170 -0.01 -25.79 -25.76
N THR A 171 0.98 -24.93 -25.50
CA THR A 171 0.90 -23.48 -25.80
C THR A 171 0.57 -23.18 -27.27
N ARG A 172 1.10 -23.97 -28.21
CA ARG A 172 0.81 -23.79 -29.64
C ARG A 172 -0.64 -24.14 -29.98
N GLU A 173 -1.14 -25.24 -29.41
CA GLU A 173 -2.51 -25.72 -29.66
C GLU A 173 -3.55 -24.84 -28.98
N ILE A 174 -3.27 -24.33 -27.78
CA ILE A 174 -4.17 -23.41 -27.09
C ILE A 174 -4.25 -22.08 -27.81
N VAL A 175 -3.14 -21.54 -28.33
CA VAL A 175 -3.17 -20.33 -29.18
C VAL A 175 -4.06 -20.57 -30.39
N ALA A 176 -3.87 -21.67 -31.12
CA ALA A 176 -4.71 -21.99 -32.28
C ALA A 176 -6.20 -22.18 -31.93
N ALA A 177 -6.49 -22.76 -30.77
CA ALA A 177 -7.86 -22.96 -30.29
C ALA A 177 -8.54 -21.67 -29.82
N LEU A 178 -7.79 -20.76 -29.19
CA LEU A 178 -8.32 -19.50 -28.64
C LEU A 178 -8.28 -18.33 -29.62
N GLN A 179 -7.43 -18.38 -30.66
CA GLN A 179 -7.40 -17.37 -31.73
C GLN A 179 -8.77 -17.09 -32.36
N PRO A 180 -9.62 -18.08 -32.73
CA PRO A 180 -10.96 -17.79 -33.25
C PRO A 180 -11.95 -17.28 -32.18
N ILE A 181 -11.67 -17.49 -30.90
CA ILE A 181 -12.56 -17.06 -29.80
C ILE A 181 -12.38 -15.57 -29.51
N ASP A 182 -11.13 -15.09 -29.48
CA ASP A 182 -10.86 -13.70 -29.08
C ASP A 182 -9.51 -13.16 -29.60
N GLY A 183 -9.03 -13.68 -30.74
CA GLY A 183 -7.80 -13.18 -31.36
C GLY A 183 -6.52 -13.41 -30.54
N PHE A 184 -6.51 -14.38 -29.62
CA PHE A 184 -5.33 -14.71 -28.82
C PHE A 184 -4.11 -15.02 -29.69
N THR A 185 -2.96 -14.49 -29.29
CA THR A 185 -1.65 -14.72 -29.91
C THR A 185 -0.66 -15.27 -28.87
N ALA A 186 0.52 -15.69 -29.31
CA ALA A 186 1.58 -16.15 -28.39
C ALA A 186 1.97 -15.10 -27.33
N ASN A 187 1.79 -13.80 -27.62
CA ASN A 187 2.10 -12.72 -26.68
C ASN A 187 1.14 -12.66 -25.48
N ASN A 188 -0.04 -13.28 -25.60
CA ASN A 188 -0.99 -13.39 -24.51
C ASN A 188 -0.64 -14.55 -23.55
N PHE A 189 0.49 -15.23 -23.72
CA PHE A 189 0.93 -16.31 -22.84
C PHE A 189 2.32 -16.00 -22.29
N ILE A 190 2.61 -16.48 -21.08
CA ILE A 190 3.97 -16.39 -20.55
C ILE A 190 4.91 -17.19 -21.45
N SER A 191 5.92 -16.50 -21.98
CA SER A 191 6.94 -17.12 -22.81
C SER A 191 7.90 -17.96 -21.99
N ASP A 192 8.49 -18.99 -22.59
CA ASP A 192 9.55 -19.81 -21.97
C ASP A 192 10.76 -18.97 -21.49
N LYS A 193 10.96 -17.78 -22.05
CA LYS A 193 12.02 -16.83 -21.66
C LYS A 193 11.85 -16.30 -20.23
N LEU A 194 10.64 -16.33 -19.69
CA LEU A 194 10.37 -15.92 -18.32
C LEU A 194 10.90 -16.94 -17.31
N GLY A 195 11.07 -18.21 -17.72
CA GLY A 195 11.67 -19.30 -16.94
C GLY A 195 11.00 -19.53 -15.58
N GLY A 196 9.74 -19.10 -15.42
CA GLY A 196 9.17 -18.84 -14.12
C GLY A 196 8.74 -20.10 -13.38
N LYS A 197 9.14 -20.19 -12.11
CA LYS A 197 8.59 -21.13 -11.12
C LYS A 197 7.80 -20.32 -10.11
N ALA A 198 6.80 -20.93 -9.48
CA ALA A 198 6.15 -20.34 -8.32
C ALA A 198 6.40 -21.20 -7.10
N SER A 199 6.51 -20.57 -5.93
CA SER A 199 6.47 -21.22 -4.64
C SER A 199 5.27 -20.72 -3.83
N CYS A 200 4.77 -21.58 -2.95
CA CYS A 200 3.59 -21.34 -2.13
C CYS A 200 3.89 -21.81 -0.71
N LEU A 201 4.03 -20.86 0.20
CA LEU A 201 4.51 -21.07 1.57
C LEU A 201 3.42 -20.66 2.57
N TYR A 202 3.15 -21.47 3.57
CA TYR A 202 2.40 -21.06 4.75
C TYR A 202 3.34 -20.31 5.70
N LEU A 203 2.96 -19.11 6.13
CA LEU A 203 3.73 -18.33 7.10
C LEU A 203 3.34 -18.72 8.52
N LYS A 204 4.26 -19.33 9.26
CA LYS A 204 4.07 -19.58 10.70
C LYS A 204 4.34 -18.30 11.50
N LYS A 205 5.37 -17.55 11.10
CA LYS A 205 5.80 -16.31 11.76
C LYS A 205 6.34 -15.31 10.74
N PHE A 206 6.05 -14.02 10.94
CA PHE A 206 6.77 -12.95 10.23
C PHE A 206 8.22 -12.91 10.71
N SER A 207 9.13 -13.15 9.77
CA SER A 207 10.54 -13.45 10.08
C SER A 207 11.47 -12.49 9.32
N PRO A 208 12.80 -12.60 9.50
CA PRO A 208 13.77 -11.90 8.66
C PRO A 208 13.59 -12.14 7.14
N PHE A 209 12.91 -13.20 6.69
CA PHE A 209 12.55 -13.33 5.27
C PHE A 209 11.61 -12.22 4.77
N GLN A 210 10.85 -11.62 5.69
CA GLN A 210 10.02 -10.43 5.46
C GLN A 210 10.70 -9.16 6.01
N ALA A 211 12.01 -9.20 6.33
CA ALA A 211 12.81 -8.04 6.76
C ALA A 211 12.74 -6.82 5.82
N PRO A 212 12.53 -6.96 4.49
CA PRO A 212 12.22 -5.81 3.66
C PRO A 212 11.07 -4.93 4.17
N LEU A 213 10.17 -5.46 5.01
CA LEU A 213 9.08 -4.71 5.64
C LEU A 213 9.49 -3.97 6.93
N GLN A 214 10.70 -4.24 7.43
CA GLN A 214 11.15 -3.87 8.78
C GLN A 214 12.43 -3.02 8.80
N ALA A 215 13.25 -3.09 7.74
CA ALA A 215 14.50 -2.34 7.65
C ALA A 215 14.70 -1.67 6.27
N ALA A 216 15.09 -0.38 6.29
CA ALA A 216 15.41 0.40 5.09
C ALA A 216 16.89 0.29 4.66
N GLU A 217 17.76 -0.14 5.56
CA GLU A 217 19.20 -0.34 5.34
C GLU A 217 19.62 -1.68 5.92
N LEU A 218 20.50 -2.40 5.21
CA LEU A 218 21.04 -3.67 5.66
C LEU A 218 22.21 -3.45 6.63
N GLN A 219 22.14 -4.06 7.80
CA GLN A 219 23.24 -4.13 8.79
C GLN A 219 23.76 -5.56 8.95
N ALA A 220 24.97 -5.70 9.49
CA ALA A 220 25.56 -7.01 9.76
C ALA A 220 24.69 -7.88 10.69
N SER A 221 24.08 -7.27 11.71
CA SER A 221 23.15 -7.94 12.64
C SER A 221 21.91 -8.52 11.93
N GLU A 222 21.33 -7.78 10.99
CA GLU A 222 20.17 -8.23 10.22
C GLU A 222 20.56 -9.37 9.27
N LEU A 223 21.74 -9.28 8.65
CA LEU A 223 22.28 -10.37 7.82
C LEU A 223 22.53 -11.65 8.64
N ASN A 224 22.99 -11.52 9.89
CA ASN A 224 23.16 -12.65 10.80
C ASN A 224 21.82 -13.31 11.13
N GLN A 225 20.83 -12.53 11.55
CA GLN A 225 19.47 -13.06 11.83
C GLN A 225 18.87 -13.74 10.60
N LEU A 226 19.08 -13.15 9.43
CA LEU A 226 18.63 -13.72 8.17
C LEU A 226 19.33 -15.06 7.87
N ALA A 227 20.64 -15.15 8.11
CA ALA A 227 21.39 -16.38 7.94
C ALA A 227 20.93 -17.49 8.90
N GLU A 228 20.70 -17.16 10.17
CA GLU A 228 20.24 -18.10 11.20
C GLU A 228 18.87 -18.69 10.84
N VAL A 229 17.93 -17.85 10.43
CA VAL A 229 16.60 -18.30 9.99
C VAL A 229 16.68 -19.06 8.67
N ALA A 230 17.59 -18.68 7.76
CA ALA A 230 17.85 -19.39 6.52
C ALA A 230 18.45 -20.80 6.73
N LEU A 231 19.10 -21.07 7.85
CA LEU A 231 19.56 -22.41 8.21
C LEU A 231 18.42 -23.31 8.73
N HIS A 232 17.35 -22.72 9.25
CA HIS A 232 16.20 -23.40 9.84
C HIS A 232 14.85 -22.83 9.33
N PRO A 233 14.60 -22.84 8.00
CA PRO A 233 13.41 -22.19 7.43
C PRO A 233 12.09 -22.80 7.91
N GLU A 234 12.08 -24.07 8.32
CA GLU A 234 10.92 -24.80 8.82
C GLU A 234 10.28 -24.21 10.09
N THR A 235 11.03 -23.41 10.85
CA THR A 235 10.53 -22.75 12.06
C THR A 235 9.63 -21.56 11.74
N VAL A 236 9.78 -20.96 10.56
CA VAL A 236 9.07 -19.73 10.15
C VAL A 236 8.12 -19.95 8.99
N VAL A 237 8.36 -20.93 8.12
CA VAL A 237 7.51 -21.27 6.99
C VAL A 237 7.34 -22.77 6.81
N THR A 238 6.28 -23.19 6.11
CA THR A 238 6.10 -24.57 5.60
C THR A 238 5.41 -24.53 4.24
N SER A 239 5.14 -25.68 3.62
CA SER A 239 4.34 -25.77 2.40
C SER A 239 2.92 -25.25 2.66
N CYS A 240 2.33 -24.53 1.69
CA CYS A 240 0.94 -24.08 1.82
C CYS A 240 -0.09 -25.21 1.90
N GLN A 241 0.29 -26.42 1.44
CA GLN A 241 -0.52 -27.64 1.47
C GLN A 241 -0.23 -28.53 2.69
N ASP A 242 0.58 -28.05 3.65
CA ASP A 242 0.83 -28.77 4.90
C ASP A 242 -0.49 -28.99 5.66
N GLN A 243 -0.75 -30.23 6.05
CA GLN A 243 -1.97 -30.66 6.73
C GLN A 243 -1.80 -30.75 8.26
N SER A 244 -0.70 -30.22 8.81
CA SER A 244 -0.50 -30.18 10.25
C SER A 244 -1.70 -29.52 10.97
N PRO A 245 -2.25 -30.15 12.01
CA PRO A 245 -3.35 -29.59 12.80
C PRO A 245 -2.89 -28.40 13.67
N GLU A 246 -1.59 -28.17 13.81
CA GLU A 246 -1.02 -27.04 14.56
C GLU A 246 -1.11 -25.71 13.79
N LEU A 247 -1.40 -25.77 12.49
CA LEU A 247 -1.51 -24.58 11.63
C LEU A 247 -2.92 -23.98 11.73
N ASP A 248 -3.01 -22.69 12.07
CA ASP A 248 -4.29 -21.98 12.07
C ASP A 248 -4.86 -21.95 10.64
N SER A 249 -6.02 -22.60 10.47
CA SER A 249 -6.75 -22.65 9.20
C SER A 249 -7.91 -21.66 9.14
N ARG A 250 -8.22 -20.96 10.25
CA ARG A 250 -9.15 -19.83 10.28
C ARG A 250 -8.44 -18.56 9.82
N ASN A 251 -7.26 -18.26 10.34
CA ASN A 251 -6.53 -17.00 10.09
C ASN A 251 -5.18 -17.28 9.39
N ALA A 252 -5.22 -17.85 8.19
CA ALA A 252 -4.01 -18.27 7.51
C ALA A 252 -3.39 -17.14 6.65
N ALA A 253 -2.07 -17.02 6.68
CA ALA A 253 -1.31 -16.19 5.75
C ALA A 253 -0.44 -17.10 4.86
N LEU A 254 -0.66 -17.04 3.55
CA LEU A 254 0.18 -17.72 2.57
C LEU A 254 1.06 -16.70 1.85
N GLN A 255 2.33 -17.00 1.64
CA GLN A 255 3.21 -16.25 0.75
C GLN A 255 3.31 -16.99 -0.59
N ILE A 256 3.06 -16.27 -1.67
CA ILE A 256 3.17 -16.76 -3.05
C ILE A 256 4.26 -15.97 -3.73
N ASP A 257 5.32 -16.66 -4.15
CA ASP A 257 6.45 -16.05 -4.83
C ASP A 257 6.51 -16.55 -6.28
N VAL A 258 6.60 -15.62 -7.22
CA VAL A 258 6.87 -15.89 -8.63
C VAL A 258 8.33 -15.58 -8.91
N HIS A 259 9.09 -16.60 -9.29
CA HIS A 259 10.48 -16.46 -9.70
C HIS A 259 10.53 -15.94 -11.13
N VAL A 260 11.19 -14.81 -11.36
CA VAL A 260 11.26 -14.15 -12.65
C VAL A 260 12.71 -14.10 -13.13
N ALA A 261 12.99 -14.64 -14.32
CA ALA A 261 14.32 -14.57 -14.93
C ALA A 261 14.60 -13.25 -15.66
N ASP A 262 13.57 -12.61 -16.22
CA ASP A 262 13.65 -11.34 -16.94
C ASP A 262 12.72 -10.31 -16.29
N GLU A 263 13.29 -9.44 -15.46
CA GLU A 263 12.56 -8.39 -14.76
C GLU A 263 11.97 -7.34 -15.71
N LYS A 264 12.61 -7.07 -16.84
CA LYS A 264 12.11 -6.08 -17.81
C LYS A 264 10.83 -6.59 -18.45
N LEU A 265 10.78 -7.86 -18.80
CA LEU A 265 9.59 -8.50 -19.33
C LEU A 265 8.48 -8.56 -18.26
N TRP A 266 8.81 -8.91 -17.02
CA TRP A 266 7.84 -8.92 -15.92
C TRP A 266 7.22 -7.55 -15.67
N ASN A 267 8.01 -6.48 -15.71
CA ASN A 267 7.50 -5.12 -15.54
C ASN A 267 6.49 -4.72 -16.63
N GLN A 268 6.47 -5.41 -17.78
CA GLN A 268 5.48 -5.18 -18.84
C GLN A 268 4.20 -5.99 -18.67
N ILE A 269 4.29 -7.23 -18.16
CA ILE A 269 3.16 -8.17 -18.14
C ILE A 269 2.62 -8.49 -16.74
N GLY A 270 3.33 -8.09 -15.68
CA GLY A 270 3.07 -8.57 -14.32
C GLY A 270 1.72 -8.12 -13.74
N PHE A 271 1.22 -6.95 -14.14
CA PHE A 271 -0.12 -6.51 -13.75
C PHE A 271 -1.21 -7.36 -14.43
N ASP A 272 -1.06 -7.67 -15.72
CA ASP A 272 -1.96 -8.57 -16.44
C ASP A 272 -1.91 -9.98 -15.85
N PHE A 273 -0.73 -10.44 -15.43
CA PHE A 273 -0.56 -11.71 -14.71
C PHE A 273 -1.38 -11.74 -13.43
N TRP A 274 -1.20 -10.77 -12.53
CA TRP A 274 -1.94 -10.79 -11.27
C TRP A 274 -3.45 -10.57 -11.45
N ASN A 275 -3.85 -9.77 -12.42
CA ASN A 275 -5.26 -9.61 -12.79
C ASN A 275 -5.87 -10.94 -13.24
N SER A 276 -5.21 -11.62 -14.18
CA SER A 276 -5.63 -12.92 -14.69
C SER A 276 -5.70 -13.97 -13.57
N TYR A 277 -4.71 -13.98 -12.69
CA TYR A 277 -4.65 -14.88 -11.54
C TYR A 277 -5.88 -14.71 -10.63
N LYS A 278 -6.25 -13.47 -10.28
CA LYS A 278 -7.45 -13.19 -9.46
C LYS A 278 -8.75 -13.64 -10.15
N ILE A 279 -8.88 -13.35 -11.45
CA ILE A 279 -10.06 -13.72 -12.24
C ILE A 279 -10.20 -15.25 -12.30
N TYR A 280 -9.12 -15.95 -12.65
CA TYR A 280 -9.13 -17.41 -12.74
C TYR A 280 -9.35 -18.07 -11.38
N LEU A 281 -8.81 -17.52 -10.30
CA LEU A 281 -9.02 -18.07 -8.96
C LEU A 281 -10.48 -17.98 -8.54
N SER A 282 -11.07 -16.79 -8.70
CA SER A 282 -12.48 -16.54 -8.33
C SER A 282 -13.43 -17.41 -9.18
N TRP A 283 -13.12 -17.59 -10.47
CA TRP A 283 -13.84 -18.51 -11.35
C TRP A 283 -13.65 -19.99 -10.94
N ALA A 284 -12.41 -20.43 -10.74
CA ALA A 284 -12.10 -21.85 -10.54
C ALA A 284 -12.66 -22.39 -9.21
N LEU A 285 -12.65 -21.59 -8.15
CA LEU A 285 -13.21 -21.99 -6.86
C LEU A 285 -14.73 -22.26 -6.91
N ARG A 286 -15.45 -21.65 -7.87
CA ARG A 286 -16.90 -21.83 -8.03
C ARG A 286 -17.25 -22.87 -9.11
N TYR A 287 -16.51 -22.90 -10.23
CA TYR A 287 -16.93 -23.63 -11.43
C TYR A 287 -15.98 -24.75 -11.88
N SER A 288 -14.73 -24.77 -11.41
CA SER A 288 -13.81 -25.83 -11.82
C SER A 288 -14.20 -27.18 -11.19
N SER A 289 -13.83 -28.26 -11.89
CA SER A 289 -13.81 -29.60 -11.32
C SER A 289 -12.65 -29.80 -10.36
N ASP A 290 -11.62 -28.97 -10.43
CA ASP A 290 -10.37 -29.11 -9.68
C ASP A 290 -10.59 -29.01 -8.16
N LEU A 291 -11.60 -28.24 -7.72
CA LEU A 291 -11.98 -28.15 -6.30
C LEU A 291 -12.32 -29.54 -5.70
N GLN A 292 -12.93 -30.44 -6.48
CA GLN A 292 -13.28 -31.79 -6.03
C GLN A 292 -12.04 -32.64 -5.73
N GLY A 293 -10.91 -32.37 -6.42
CA GLY A 293 -9.65 -33.06 -6.17
C GLY A 293 -9.03 -32.73 -4.81
N TRP A 294 -9.32 -31.54 -4.27
CA TRP A 294 -8.72 -31.06 -3.02
C TRP A 294 -9.61 -31.25 -1.80
N THR A 295 -10.92 -31.07 -1.94
CA THR A 295 -11.89 -31.27 -0.84
C THR A 295 -13.11 -32.03 -1.33
N PRO A 296 -13.00 -33.35 -1.57
CA PRO A 296 -14.14 -34.14 -2.08
C PRO A 296 -15.36 -34.09 -1.15
N LYS A 297 -15.12 -33.92 0.16
CA LYS A 297 -16.16 -33.85 1.19
C LYS A 297 -16.98 -32.57 1.14
N PHE A 298 -16.34 -31.42 0.89
CA PHE A 298 -17.01 -30.12 0.97
C PHE A 298 -17.11 -29.39 -0.39
N ALA A 299 -16.52 -29.91 -1.46
CA ALA A 299 -16.42 -29.23 -2.75
C ALA A 299 -17.78 -28.71 -3.27
N GLN A 300 -18.86 -29.49 -3.16
CA GLN A 300 -20.17 -29.04 -3.63
C GLN A 300 -20.72 -27.88 -2.81
N VAL A 301 -20.43 -27.85 -1.52
CA VAL A 301 -20.94 -26.83 -0.61
C VAL A 301 -20.05 -25.59 -0.60
N PHE A 302 -18.73 -25.75 -0.76
CA PHE A 302 -17.82 -24.61 -0.86
C PHE A 302 -18.08 -23.75 -2.09
N ARG A 303 -18.64 -24.31 -3.18
CA ARG A 303 -19.06 -23.52 -4.36
C ARG A 303 -20.05 -22.39 -4.05
N SER A 304 -20.81 -22.50 -2.95
CA SER A 304 -21.74 -21.45 -2.52
C SER A 304 -21.11 -20.42 -1.58
N LEU A 305 -19.83 -20.55 -1.23
CA LEU A 305 -19.13 -19.55 -0.43
C LEU A 305 -18.74 -18.34 -1.27
N ASP A 306 -18.80 -17.17 -0.65
CA ASP A 306 -18.23 -15.95 -1.23
C ASP A 306 -16.73 -15.88 -0.92
N PHE A 307 -15.95 -16.54 -1.77
CA PHE A 307 -14.50 -16.66 -1.66
C PHE A 307 -13.81 -15.29 -1.69
N GLU A 308 -14.38 -14.35 -2.43
CA GLU A 308 -13.88 -12.99 -2.61
C GLU A 308 -13.91 -12.19 -1.29
N GLU A 309 -14.82 -12.52 -0.38
CA GLU A 309 -14.83 -11.97 0.99
C GLU A 309 -13.83 -12.66 1.92
N SER A 310 -13.53 -13.92 1.63
CA SER A 310 -12.68 -14.78 2.45
C SER A 310 -11.19 -14.65 2.10
N LEU A 311 -10.85 -13.93 1.02
CA LEU A 311 -9.49 -13.81 0.49
C LEU A 311 -9.13 -12.34 0.26
N VAL A 312 -8.00 -11.92 0.84
CA VAL A 312 -7.41 -10.61 0.55
C VAL A 312 -5.96 -10.81 0.14
N PHE A 313 -5.60 -10.27 -1.02
CA PHE A 313 -4.22 -10.26 -1.48
C PHE A 313 -3.51 -8.97 -1.08
N MET A 314 -2.25 -9.09 -0.69
CA MET A 314 -1.40 -7.95 -0.32
C MET A 314 -0.04 -8.13 -0.99
N PRO A 315 0.52 -7.13 -1.67
CA PRO A 315 1.88 -7.24 -2.17
C PRO A 315 2.86 -7.34 -1.00
N ASN A 316 3.89 -8.17 -1.17
CA ASN A 316 4.99 -8.26 -0.22
C ASN A 316 6.07 -7.24 -0.61
N GLY A 317 6.12 -6.12 0.12
CA GLY A 317 7.09 -5.06 -0.08
C GLY A 317 6.54 -3.86 -0.85
N CYS A 318 7.42 -3.19 -1.60
CA CYS A 318 7.18 -1.86 -2.18
C CYS A 318 6.51 -1.84 -3.56
N ARG A 319 6.27 -3.00 -4.16
CA ARG A 319 5.64 -3.13 -5.47
C ARG A 319 4.12 -3.28 -5.32
N ALA A 320 3.39 -3.18 -6.42
CA ALA A 320 1.93 -3.28 -6.40
C ALA A 320 1.43 -4.52 -7.16
N MET A 321 0.28 -5.04 -6.76
CA MET A 321 -0.39 -6.14 -7.48
C MET A 321 -1.28 -5.61 -8.61
N THR A 322 -1.81 -4.41 -8.45
CA THR A 322 -2.65 -3.67 -9.41
C THR A 322 -1.99 -2.33 -9.72
N VAL A 323 -2.24 -1.78 -10.91
CA VAL A 323 -1.70 -0.46 -11.28
C VAL A 323 -2.27 0.59 -10.32
N PRO A 324 -1.43 1.29 -9.53
CA PRO A 324 -1.93 2.31 -8.63
C PRO A 324 -2.54 3.48 -9.41
N ARG A 325 -3.75 3.89 -9.04
CA ARG A 325 -4.47 5.03 -9.63
C ARG A 325 -4.89 6.00 -8.54
N CYS A 326 -5.05 7.28 -8.89
CA CYS A 326 -5.59 8.28 -7.98
C CYS A 326 -7.12 8.30 -8.06
N ASP A 327 -7.75 7.23 -7.57
CA ASP A 327 -9.20 7.03 -7.53
C ASP A 327 -9.64 6.48 -6.17
N ASN A 328 -10.95 6.59 -5.88
CA ASN A 328 -11.49 6.21 -4.58
C ASN A 328 -11.34 4.71 -4.29
N GLN A 329 -11.42 3.87 -5.32
CA GLN A 329 -11.20 2.44 -5.16
C GLN A 329 -9.80 2.15 -4.62
N THR A 330 -8.76 2.72 -5.22
CA THR A 330 -7.37 2.55 -4.75
C THR A 330 -7.17 3.16 -3.36
N LEU A 331 -7.66 4.39 -3.14
CA LEU A 331 -7.46 5.10 -1.87
C LEU A 331 -8.20 4.44 -0.70
N ALA A 332 -9.47 4.07 -0.89
CA ALA A 332 -10.26 3.39 0.14
C ALA A 332 -9.69 2.01 0.46
N MET A 333 -9.34 1.21 -0.57
CA MET A 333 -8.72 -0.11 -0.37
C MET A 333 -7.40 -0.01 0.38
N ASN A 334 -6.59 1.01 0.12
CA ASN A 334 -5.30 1.20 0.78
C ASN A 334 -5.42 1.80 2.19
N ALA A 335 -6.52 2.49 2.48
CA ALA A 335 -6.81 2.99 3.82
C ALA A 335 -6.94 1.84 4.84
N ILE A 336 -7.41 0.66 4.45
CA ILE A 336 -7.56 -0.50 5.36
C ILE A 336 -6.24 -0.93 6.02
N ARG A 337 -5.08 -0.48 5.50
CA ARG A 337 -3.78 -0.63 6.15
C ARG A 337 -3.81 -0.21 7.63
N GLU A 338 -4.57 0.82 7.95
CA GLU A 338 -4.68 1.34 9.32
C GLU A 338 -5.30 0.30 10.28
N LEU A 339 -6.12 -0.62 9.77
CA LEU A 339 -6.72 -1.71 10.55
C LEU A 339 -5.72 -2.80 10.93
N ALA A 340 -4.60 -2.90 10.20
CA ALA A 340 -3.55 -3.87 10.48
C ALA A 340 -2.63 -3.43 11.63
N LYS A 341 -2.76 -2.19 12.11
CA LYS A 341 -2.01 -1.71 13.28
C LYS A 341 -2.48 -2.40 14.54
N LYS A 342 -1.55 -2.55 15.50
CA LYS A 342 -1.85 -3.03 16.86
C LYS A 342 -2.73 -1.99 17.56
N SER A 343 -3.87 -2.41 18.10
CA SER A 343 -4.97 -1.55 18.55
C SER A 343 -4.55 -0.38 19.45
N GLY A 344 -4.84 0.85 19.00
CA GLY A 344 -5.31 1.94 19.86
C GLY A 344 -6.84 1.96 19.82
N THR A 345 -7.50 2.49 20.85
CA THR A 345 -8.95 2.36 21.12
C THR A 345 -9.91 3.05 20.14
N GLY A 346 -9.50 3.38 18.92
CA GLY A 346 -10.38 3.88 17.87
C GLY A 346 -9.69 3.76 16.52
N THR A 347 -10.35 3.13 15.55
CA THR A 347 -9.90 3.22 14.17
C THR A 347 -10.42 4.53 13.60
N GLU A 348 -9.61 5.28 12.83
CA GLU A 348 -10.04 6.54 12.18
C GLU A 348 -11.31 6.40 11.31
N PHE A 349 -11.72 5.15 11.00
CA PHE A 349 -12.93 4.84 10.25
C PHE A 349 -14.21 4.83 11.10
N ASP A 350 -14.08 4.80 12.42
CA ASP A 350 -15.21 4.79 13.36
C ASP A 350 -15.78 6.20 13.58
N ASP A 351 -15.10 7.24 13.08
CA ASP A 351 -15.55 8.61 13.15
C ASP A 351 -16.95 8.77 12.50
N LEU A 352 -17.78 9.59 13.13
CA LEU A 352 -19.15 9.80 12.67
C LEU A 352 -19.19 10.53 11.32
N ILE A 353 -18.18 11.37 11.07
CA ILE A 353 -17.93 12.01 9.78
C ILE A 353 -16.51 11.66 9.35
N PRO A 354 -16.33 10.63 8.52
CA PRO A 354 -15.01 10.31 8.02
C PRO A 354 -14.51 11.43 7.12
N LYS A 355 -13.27 11.86 7.35
CA LYS A 355 -12.52 12.60 6.34
C LYS A 355 -12.19 11.62 5.22
N GLY A 356 -12.55 11.97 3.97
CA GLY A 356 -12.22 11.15 2.80
C GLY A 356 -10.79 10.63 2.78
N ALA A 357 -10.56 9.44 2.22
CA ALA A 357 -9.23 8.82 2.15
C ALA A 357 -8.19 9.75 1.49
N GLU A 358 -8.63 10.59 0.56
CA GLU A 358 -7.83 11.62 -0.09
C GLU A 358 -7.36 12.72 0.87
N ASN A 359 -8.18 13.14 1.84
CA ASN A 359 -7.80 14.15 2.82
C ASN A 359 -6.75 13.59 3.78
N ASN A 360 -6.93 12.36 4.23
CA ASN A 360 -5.93 11.65 5.05
C ASN A 360 -4.61 11.52 4.30
N LEU A 361 -4.64 11.31 2.97
CA LEU A 361 -3.44 11.27 2.14
C LEU A 361 -2.68 12.61 2.14
N VAL A 362 -3.38 13.74 2.01
CA VAL A 362 -2.76 15.09 2.04
C VAL A 362 -2.23 15.45 3.43
N GLU A 363 -3.03 15.21 4.47
CA GLU A 363 -2.70 15.58 5.85
C GLU A 363 -1.47 14.80 6.34
N ARG A 364 -1.40 13.49 6.05
CA ARG A 364 -0.30 12.62 6.49
C ARG A 364 0.92 12.73 5.58
N GLY A 365 0.71 12.93 4.27
CA GLY A 365 1.74 13.04 3.26
C GLY A 365 2.78 11.92 3.30
N ALA A 366 4.04 12.34 3.26
CA ALA A 366 5.25 11.55 3.35
C ALA A 366 5.34 10.59 4.57
N ARG A 367 5.21 9.27 4.36
CA ARG A 367 5.30 8.27 5.46
C ARG A 367 6.70 7.70 5.64
N ALA A 368 6.98 7.08 6.78
CA ALA A 368 8.14 6.20 6.95
C ALA A 368 7.84 4.84 6.33
N VAL A 369 8.88 4.14 5.86
CA VAL A 369 8.76 2.79 5.29
C VAL A 369 9.84 1.90 5.86
N ASN A 370 9.50 0.62 5.99
CA ASN A 370 10.38 -0.43 6.52
C ASN A 370 10.83 -0.10 7.94
N ASN A 371 9.85 0.14 8.80
CA ASN A 371 9.99 0.43 10.24
C ASN A 371 9.02 -0.41 11.08
N ASP A 372 8.54 -1.53 10.51
CA ASP A 372 7.51 -2.38 11.11
C ASP A 372 6.26 -1.59 11.59
N PHE A 373 5.81 -0.62 10.79
CA PHE A 373 4.64 0.20 11.10
C PHE A 373 3.36 -0.60 11.41
N LEU A 374 3.24 -1.81 10.84
CA LEU A 374 2.12 -2.71 11.07
C LEU A 374 2.33 -3.65 12.27
N GLY A 375 3.47 -3.52 12.96
CA GLY A 375 3.81 -4.29 14.15
C GLY A 375 3.92 -5.79 13.90
N THR A 376 4.27 -6.22 12.68
CA THR A 376 4.40 -7.63 12.29
C THR A 376 5.39 -8.39 13.17
N GLY A 377 6.48 -7.73 13.59
CA GLY A 377 7.48 -8.31 14.49
C GLY A 377 7.02 -8.42 15.94
N SER A 378 5.90 -7.79 16.29
CA SER A 378 5.35 -7.80 17.65
C SER A 378 4.40 -8.97 17.96
N TYR A 379 4.16 -9.84 16.97
CA TYR A 379 3.33 -11.04 17.10
C TYR A 379 4.20 -12.29 17.10
N ASP A 380 3.82 -13.27 17.92
CA ASP A 380 4.54 -14.55 18.00
C ASP A 380 4.26 -15.43 16.78
N GLN A 381 3.01 -15.45 16.30
CA GLN A 381 2.60 -16.14 15.09
C GLN A 381 2.04 -15.17 14.04
N ALA A 382 2.18 -15.51 12.77
CA ALA A 382 1.58 -14.73 11.68
C ALA A 382 0.03 -14.76 11.74
N SER A 383 -0.54 -15.87 12.20
CA SER A 383 -1.99 -16.03 12.45
C SER A 383 -2.54 -15.02 13.45
N ASP A 384 -1.77 -14.64 14.47
CA ASP A 384 -2.19 -13.64 15.46
C ASP A 384 -2.32 -12.24 14.82
N TRP A 385 -1.37 -11.88 13.97
CA TRP A 385 -1.44 -10.64 13.19
C TRP A 385 -2.65 -10.65 12.24
N VAL A 386 -2.88 -11.77 11.55
CA VAL A 386 -4.06 -11.95 10.68
C VAL A 386 -5.34 -11.83 11.48
N ALA A 387 -5.42 -12.45 12.66
CA ALA A 387 -6.59 -12.40 13.53
C ALA A 387 -6.88 -10.97 13.99
N ASN A 388 -5.86 -10.18 14.35
CA ASN A 388 -6.00 -8.76 14.69
C ASN A 388 -6.54 -7.95 13.48
N PHE A 389 -5.89 -8.07 12.32
CA PHE A 389 -6.31 -7.37 11.11
C PHE A 389 -7.75 -7.74 10.73
N ARG A 390 -8.10 -9.03 10.76
CA ARG A 390 -9.43 -9.53 10.40
C ARG A 390 -10.48 -9.09 11.38
N LYS A 391 -10.21 -9.13 12.69
CA LYS A 391 -11.14 -8.62 13.70
C LYS A 391 -11.52 -7.18 13.41
N ASN A 392 -10.53 -6.30 13.25
CA ASN A 392 -10.74 -4.88 12.97
C ASN A 392 -11.48 -4.69 11.63
N PHE A 393 -11.05 -5.42 10.58
CA PHE A 393 -11.71 -5.36 9.26
C PHE A 393 -13.17 -5.77 9.30
N VAL A 394 -13.51 -6.86 9.99
CA VAL A 394 -14.90 -7.34 10.10
C VAL A 394 -15.75 -6.38 10.94
N GLU A 395 -15.20 -5.85 12.05
CA GLU A 395 -15.88 -4.87 12.90
C GLU A 395 -16.19 -3.58 12.12
N THR A 396 -15.20 -2.97 11.48
CA THR A 396 -15.40 -1.76 10.65
C THR A 396 -16.35 -2.02 9.48
N ARG A 397 -16.20 -3.17 8.79
CA ARG A 397 -17.12 -3.58 7.71
C ARG A 397 -18.56 -3.68 8.19
N TRP A 398 -18.78 -4.27 9.36
CA TRP A 398 -20.11 -4.41 9.96
C TRP A 398 -20.70 -3.04 10.32
N ILE A 399 -19.90 -2.13 10.89
CA ILE A 399 -20.31 -0.74 11.16
C ILE A 399 -20.76 -0.05 9.87
N MET A 400 -19.96 -0.11 8.81
CA MET A 400 -20.28 0.53 7.51
C MET A 400 -21.55 -0.06 6.89
N LYS A 401 -21.69 -1.39 6.90
CA LYS A 401 -22.89 -2.08 6.41
C LYS A 401 -24.14 -1.68 7.19
N ASN A 402 -24.04 -1.55 8.51
CA ASN A 402 -25.15 -1.09 9.34
C ASN A 402 -25.51 0.37 9.09
N LYS A 403 -24.52 1.25 8.88
CA LYS A 403 -24.77 2.66 8.49
C LYS A 403 -25.63 2.70 7.22
N VAL A 404 -25.24 1.96 6.17
CA VAL A 404 -26.03 1.91 4.93
C VAL A 404 -27.40 1.30 5.14
N PHE A 405 -27.50 0.17 5.84
CA PHE A 405 -28.78 -0.52 6.06
C PHE A 405 -29.75 0.33 6.87
N ASN A 406 -29.30 0.90 7.99
CA ASN A 406 -30.12 1.74 8.86
C ASN A 406 -30.54 3.03 8.16
N ALA A 407 -29.63 3.66 7.39
CA ALA A 407 -29.96 4.86 6.63
C ALA A 407 -31.00 4.56 5.54
N ASN A 408 -30.81 3.50 4.76
CA ASN A 408 -31.74 3.05 3.72
C ASN A 408 -33.13 2.73 4.31
N GLN A 409 -33.17 1.98 5.42
CA GLN A 409 -34.42 1.65 6.10
C GLN A 409 -35.12 2.91 6.62
N THR A 410 -34.40 3.77 7.34
CA THR A 410 -34.96 4.98 7.96
C THR A 410 -35.53 5.93 6.90
N MET A 411 -34.76 6.22 5.85
CA MET A 411 -35.23 7.11 4.76
C MET A 411 -36.40 6.49 4.01
N THR A 412 -36.36 5.18 3.73
CA THR A 412 -37.47 4.50 3.03
C THR A 412 -38.77 4.57 3.83
N VAL A 413 -38.74 4.29 5.14
CA VAL A 413 -39.95 4.29 5.97
C VAL A 413 -40.52 5.70 6.09
N ILE A 414 -39.69 6.71 6.35
CA ILE A 414 -40.16 8.09 6.50
C ILE A 414 -40.68 8.63 5.15
N ALA A 415 -39.95 8.44 4.06
CA ALA A 415 -40.33 8.96 2.75
C ALA A 415 -41.61 8.32 2.18
N ARG A 416 -41.94 7.09 2.59
CA ARG A 416 -43.23 6.46 2.25
C ARG A 416 -44.39 6.98 3.09
N THR A 417 -44.11 7.56 4.25
CA THR A 417 -45.13 8.07 5.18
C THR A 417 -45.41 9.55 4.94
N TYR A 418 -44.36 10.35 4.73
CA TYR A 418 -44.45 11.80 4.58
C TYR A 418 -43.78 12.24 3.28
N SER A 419 -44.45 13.06 2.48
CA SER A 419 -43.75 13.87 1.47
C SER A 419 -42.87 14.91 2.18
N PRO A 420 -41.83 15.45 1.51
CA PRO A 420 -40.99 16.49 2.08
C PRO A 420 -41.78 17.69 2.61
N GLU A 421 -42.78 18.14 1.85
CA GLU A 421 -43.63 19.29 2.18
C GLU A 421 -44.53 18.96 3.38
N ASN A 422 -45.22 17.80 3.35
CA ASN A 422 -46.09 17.37 4.44
C ASN A 422 -45.31 17.18 5.75
N LEU A 423 -44.03 16.79 5.68
CA LEU A 423 -43.21 16.65 6.88
C LEU A 423 -42.96 18.02 7.53
N VAL A 424 -42.69 19.06 6.73
CA VAL A 424 -42.49 20.44 7.22
C VAL A 424 -43.79 21.06 7.72
N GLU A 425 -44.91 20.84 7.04
CA GLU A 425 -46.24 21.28 7.48
C GLU A 425 -46.61 20.68 8.86
N ASN A 426 -46.11 19.49 9.19
CA ASN A 426 -46.31 18.89 10.51
C ASN A 426 -45.36 19.44 11.60
N ILE A 427 -44.32 20.20 11.23
CA ILE A 427 -43.42 20.88 12.17
C ILE A 427 -43.98 22.24 12.59
N GLU A 428 -44.56 23.01 11.65
CA GLU A 428 -45.06 24.36 11.91
C GLU A 428 -46.02 24.47 13.12
N PRO A 429 -47.03 23.58 13.29
CA PRO A 429 -47.93 23.62 14.44
C PRO A 429 -47.23 23.40 15.80
N LEU A 430 -46.13 22.65 15.82
CA LEU A 430 -45.33 22.42 17.03
C LEU A 430 -44.61 23.70 17.47
N LEU A 431 -44.29 24.58 16.52
CA LEU A 431 -43.48 25.79 16.74
C LEU A 431 -44.30 27.08 16.86
N LEU A 432 -45.51 27.11 16.29
CA LEU A 432 -46.35 28.32 16.21
C LEU A 432 -47.47 28.37 17.27
N SER A 433 -47.60 27.36 18.13
CA SER A 433 -48.50 27.45 19.28
C SER A 433 -47.92 28.41 20.34
N GLY A 434 -48.70 29.39 20.81
CA GLY A 434 -48.21 30.52 21.63
C GLY A 434 -47.56 30.17 22.99
N ALA A 435 -47.45 28.89 23.35
CA ALA A 435 -46.84 28.38 24.58
C ALA A 435 -45.82 27.24 24.29
N VAL A 436 -44.84 27.49 23.42
CA VAL A 436 -43.73 26.54 23.18
C VAL A 436 -42.84 26.43 24.42
N ASP A 437 -42.71 25.21 24.96
CA ASP A 437 -41.83 24.86 26.08
C ASP A 437 -40.34 24.95 25.71
N GLN A 438 -39.45 24.96 26.72
CA GLN A 438 -38.01 25.07 26.48
C GLN A 438 -37.46 23.89 25.67
N SER A 439 -37.97 22.67 25.89
CA SER A 439 -37.54 21.48 25.15
C SER A 439 -37.89 21.50 23.67
N THR A 440 -39.07 22.00 23.27
CA THR A 440 -39.40 22.15 21.85
C THR A 440 -38.56 23.25 21.20
N ARG A 441 -38.21 24.32 21.94
CA ARG A 441 -37.25 25.34 21.45
C ARG A 441 -35.85 24.78 21.27
N ASP A 442 -35.37 23.95 22.19
CA ASP A 442 -34.09 23.26 22.09
C ASP A 442 -34.07 22.33 20.87
N GLU A 443 -35.11 21.51 20.67
CA GLU A 443 -35.21 20.57 19.54
C GLU A 443 -35.29 21.30 18.18
N ALA A 444 -36.03 22.42 18.11
CA ALA A 444 -36.05 23.29 16.94
C ALA A 444 -34.68 23.95 16.67
N ALA A 445 -33.96 24.34 17.72
CA ALA A 445 -32.61 24.89 17.60
C ALA A 445 -31.63 23.83 17.07
N TYR A 446 -31.76 22.57 17.49
CA TYR A 446 -30.95 21.47 16.94
C TYR A 446 -31.27 21.23 15.47
N LEU A 447 -32.54 21.10 15.12
CA LEU A 447 -32.99 20.92 13.74
C LEU A 447 -32.40 22.03 12.85
N CYS A 448 -32.62 23.28 13.21
CA CYS A 448 -32.15 24.39 12.39
C CYS A 448 -30.63 24.50 12.34
N LEU A 449 -29.91 24.22 13.43
CA LEU A 449 -28.45 24.18 13.40
C LEU A 449 -27.94 23.03 12.51
N GLU A 450 -28.45 21.81 12.67
CA GLU A 450 -28.04 20.62 11.91
C GLU A 450 -28.30 20.82 10.40
N TRP A 451 -29.48 21.31 10.03
CA TRP A 451 -29.80 21.59 8.62
C TRP A 451 -29.05 22.80 8.07
N ARG A 452 -28.75 23.82 8.89
CA ARG A 452 -27.89 24.94 8.48
C ARG A 452 -26.45 24.49 8.28
N LEU A 453 -25.95 23.56 9.09
CA LEU A 453 -24.59 23.02 8.93
C LEU A 453 -24.41 22.39 7.55
N SER A 454 -25.44 21.83 6.91
CA SER A 454 -25.33 21.36 5.50
C SER A 454 -24.95 22.43 4.47
N SER A 455 -25.11 23.71 4.85
CA SER A 455 -24.72 24.86 4.02
C SER A 455 -23.40 25.51 4.46
N ASP A 456 -22.79 25.04 5.55
CA ASP A 456 -21.46 25.44 5.99
C ASP A 456 -20.42 24.87 5.02
N LYS A 457 -19.39 25.66 4.68
CA LYS A 457 -18.27 25.22 3.81
C LYS A 457 -17.63 23.91 4.29
N ARG A 458 -17.67 23.61 5.59
CA ARG A 458 -17.14 22.37 6.19
C ARG A 458 -17.95 21.11 5.84
N LEU A 459 -19.22 21.26 5.50
CA LEU A 459 -20.13 20.19 5.07
C LEU A 459 -20.66 20.43 3.66
N ASP A 460 -20.00 21.27 2.86
CA ASP A 460 -20.40 21.52 1.47
C ASP A 460 -20.46 20.21 0.66
N PHE A 461 -19.70 19.19 1.09
CA PHE A 461 -19.78 17.83 0.57
C PHE A 461 -21.17 17.18 0.74
N LEU A 462 -21.91 17.44 1.83
CA LEU A 462 -23.28 16.88 1.98
C LEU A 462 -24.28 17.49 1.01
N ARG A 463 -23.95 18.63 0.38
CA ARG A 463 -24.79 19.26 -0.64
C ARG A 463 -24.29 18.97 -2.05
N SER A 464 -22.98 19.05 -2.27
CA SER A 464 -22.35 18.91 -3.59
C SER A 464 -21.88 17.48 -3.90
N ASP A 465 -21.52 16.70 -2.88
CA ASP A 465 -20.99 15.34 -3.03
C ASP A 465 -22.06 14.27 -2.72
N ILE A 466 -23.17 14.60 -2.05
CA ILE A 466 -24.24 13.61 -1.81
C ILE A 466 -24.90 13.15 -3.12
N ASP A 467 -24.96 14.00 -4.14
CA ASP A 467 -25.35 13.63 -5.50
C ASP A 467 -24.42 12.58 -6.10
N ARG A 468 -23.14 12.60 -5.73
CA ARG A 468 -22.17 11.59 -6.18
C ARG A 468 -22.44 10.26 -5.52
N VAL A 469 -22.93 10.24 -4.27
CA VAL A 469 -23.32 8.99 -3.59
C VAL A 469 -24.39 8.24 -4.39
N ALA A 470 -25.34 8.96 -4.98
CA ALA A 470 -26.35 8.38 -5.87
C ALA A 470 -25.80 7.88 -7.22
N GLN A 471 -24.59 8.28 -7.60
CA GLN A 471 -23.91 7.90 -8.85
C GLN A 471 -22.86 6.80 -8.66
N LEU A 472 -22.47 6.50 -7.41
CA LEU A 472 -21.48 5.46 -7.10
C LEU A 472 -22.07 4.07 -7.35
N GLU A 473 -21.41 3.30 -8.23
CA GLU A 473 -21.82 1.93 -8.57
C GLU A 473 -21.88 1.04 -7.31
N SER A 474 -20.91 1.21 -6.40
CA SER A 474 -20.82 0.43 -5.17
C SER A 474 -21.96 0.68 -4.18
N MET A 475 -22.63 1.82 -4.29
CA MET A 475 -23.81 2.12 -3.48
C MET A 475 -25.07 1.59 -4.15
N LEU A 476 -25.18 1.72 -5.48
CA LEU A 476 -26.37 1.31 -6.26
C LEU A 476 -26.64 -0.20 -6.22
N GLN A 477 -25.61 -1.04 -6.09
CA GLN A 477 -25.73 -2.49 -6.12
C GLN A 477 -26.10 -3.11 -4.76
N ILE A 478 -26.14 -2.32 -3.69
CA ILE A 478 -26.70 -2.72 -2.41
C ILE A 478 -28.21 -2.88 -2.61
N LYS A 479 -28.63 -4.10 -3.00
CA LYS A 479 -30.02 -4.42 -3.34
C LYS A 479 -30.96 -3.81 -2.29
N SER A 480 -31.79 -2.86 -2.72
CA SER A 480 -32.95 -2.41 -1.96
C SER A 480 -33.93 -3.58 -1.91
N GLN A 481 -33.70 -4.54 -1.01
CA GLN A 481 -34.56 -5.72 -0.93
C GLN A 481 -36.02 -5.34 -0.64
N VAL A 482 -36.27 -4.16 -0.06
CA VAL A 482 -37.60 -3.58 0.15
C VAL A 482 -37.47 -2.05 0.31
N GLY A 483 -37.39 -1.23 -0.76
CA GLY A 483 -37.32 0.23 -0.54
C GLY A 483 -37.07 1.14 -1.72
N LEU A 484 -36.87 2.43 -1.41
CA LEU A 484 -36.43 3.45 -2.36
C LEU A 484 -34.97 3.16 -2.79
N THR A 485 -34.63 3.54 -4.01
CA THR A 485 -33.24 3.56 -4.48
C THR A 485 -32.45 4.67 -3.77
N ILE A 486 -31.12 4.56 -3.74
CA ILE A 486 -30.27 5.61 -3.14
C ILE A 486 -30.46 6.95 -3.85
N ALA A 487 -30.65 6.95 -5.18
CA ALA A 487 -30.94 8.17 -5.93
C ALA A 487 -32.26 8.84 -5.49
N GLU A 488 -33.31 8.05 -5.27
CA GLU A 488 -34.59 8.56 -4.76
C GLU A 488 -34.45 9.09 -3.32
N GLN A 489 -33.61 8.47 -2.49
CA GLN A 489 -33.33 8.92 -1.12
C GLN A 489 -32.58 10.25 -1.10
N VAL A 490 -31.56 10.40 -1.94
CA VAL A 490 -30.83 11.67 -2.09
C VAL A 490 -31.78 12.77 -2.58
N THR A 491 -32.63 12.45 -3.57
CA THR A 491 -33.65 13.40 -4.07
C THR A 491 -34.62 13.82 -2.97
N TYR A 492 -35.08 12.87 -2.15
CA TYR A 492 -35.97 13.17 -1.03
C TYR A 492 -35.29 14.08 0.01
N PHE A 493 -34.04 13.79 0.35
CA PHE A 493 -33.23 14.63 1.26
C PHE A 493 -33.08 16.06 0.74
N GLN A 494 -32.80 16.23 -0.56
CA GLN A 494 -32.66 17.56 -1.17
C GLN A 494 -33.95 18.36 -1.12
N LYS A 495 -35.08 17.75 -1.51
CA LYS A 495 -36.39 18.41 -1.44
C LYS A 495 -36.77 18.79 -0.02
N LEU A 496 -36.48 17.93 0.96
CA LEU A 496 -36.70 18.25 2.36
C LEU A 496 -35.81 19.41 2.82
N SER A 497 -34.56 19.48 2.36
CA SER A 497 -33.68 20.62 2.63
C SER A 497 -34.25 21.94 2.10
N GLU A 498 -34.83 21.91 0.90
CA GLU A 498 -35.45 23.08 0.26
C GLU A 498 -36.71 23.53 1.02
N ALA A 499 -37.51 22.58 1.52
CA ALA A 499 -38.71 22.86 2.31
C ALA A 499 -38.40 23.35 3.74
N LEU A 500 -37.36 22.84 4.41
CA LEU A 500 -37.02 23.21 5.79
C LEU A 500 -36.30 24.56 5.93
N ARG A 501 -35.57 24.99 4.89
CA ARG A 501 -34.72 26.18 4.96
C ARG A 501 -35.50 27.48 5.22
N PRO A 502 -36.66 27.74 4.56
CA PRO A 502 -37.50 28.89 4.87
C PRO A 502 -37.93 28.91 6.33
N LEU A 503 -38.45 27.78 6.85
CA LEU A 503 -38.89 27.65 8.24
C LEU A 503 -37.79 28.04 9.24
N CYS A 504 -36.58 27.51 9.07
CA CYS A 504 -35.46 27.85 9.95
C CYS A 504 -35.01 29.31 9.83
N THR A 505 -35.11 29.89 8.64
CA THR A 505 -34.81 31.31 8.43
C THR A 505 -35.82 32.19 9.15
N ASP A 506 -37.10 31.84 9.12
CA ASP A 506 -38.17 32.59 9.79
C ASP A 506 -38.06 32.51 11.32
N LEU A 507 -37.69 31.34 11.87
CA LEU A 507 -37.44 31.17 13.30
C LEU A 507 -36.25 32.00 13.79
N GLU A 508 -35.18 32.09 13.00
CA GLU A 508 -34.03 32.93 13.32
C GLU A 508 -34.36 34.43 13.28
N GLN A 509 -35.19 34.86 12.32
CA GLN A 509 -35.59 36.26 12.17
C GLN A 509 -36.61 36.72 13.22
N SER A 510 -37.41 35.80 13.76
CA SER A 510 -38.47 36.09 14.74
C SER A 510 -37.99 36.16 16.20
N ASP A 511 -36.67 36.24 16.44
CA ASP A 511 -36.05 36.17 17.79
C ASP A 511 -36.48 34.93 18.61
N PHE A 512 -36.96 33.87 17.95
CA PHE A 512 -37.47 32.66 18.60
C PHE A 512 -36.43 32.02 19.53
N PHE A 513 -35.16 32.07 19.13
CA PHE A 513 -34.00 31.56 19.89
C PHE A 513 -33.29 32.63 20.75
N ARG A 514 -33.67 33.92 20.66
CA ARG A 514 -33.03 35.05 21.36
C ARG A 514 -33.89 35.68 22.45
N ARG A 515 -34.98 35.03 22.83
CA ARG A 515 -35.91 35.49 23.86
C ARG A 515 -35.19 35.68 25.21
N GLU A 516 -35.49 36.77 25.91
CA GLU A 516 -34.95 37.02 27.26
C GLU A 516 -35.22 35.84 28.20
N GLY A 517 -34.17 35.41 28.92
CA GLY A 517 -34.24 34.30 29.89
C GLY A 517 -34.16 32.90 29.30
N TYR A 518 -33.98 32.75 27.98
CA TYR A 518 -33.78 31.45 27.32
C TYR A 518 -32.33 31.27 26.90
N GLN A 519 -31.75 30.12 27.23
CA GLN A 519 -30.44 29.69 26.75
C GLN A 519 -30.56 28.26 26.23
N THR A 520 -30.28 28.05 24.94
CA THR A 520 -30.38 26.72 24.32
C THR A 520 -29.46 25.73 25.01
N ASN A 521 -30.00 24.62 25.46
CA ASN A 521 -29.21 23.50 25.93
C ASN A 521 -28.66 22.74 24.73
N TRP A 522 -27.37 22.79 24.42
CA TRP A 522 -26.83 22.11 23.22
C TRP A 522 -26.50 20.62 23.41
N SER A 523 -26.81 20.04 24.58
CA SER A 523 -26.53 18.63 24.87
C SER A 523 -27.33 17.65 23.98
N GLY A 524 -28.44 18.06 23.38
CA GLY A 524 -29.26 17.24 22.49
C GLY A 524 -28.86 17.26 21.01
N LEU A 525 -27.78 17.97 20.65
CA LEU A 525 -27.22 17.89 19.30
C LEU A 525 -26.74 16.46 18.99
N GLU A 526 -26.92 16.06 17.74
CA GLU A 526 -26.38 14.80 17.25
C GLU A 526 -24.85 14.75 17.44
N PRO A 527 -24.28 13.59 17.80
CA PRO A 527 -22.84 13.44 18.01
C PRO A 527 -21.97 13.96 16.85
N TRP A 528 -22.40 13.76 15.59
CA TRP A 528 -21.69 14.25 14.41
C TRP A 528 -21.66 15.80 14.34
N ALA A 529 -22.74 16.47 14.76
CA ALA A 529 -22.84 17.92 14.75
C ALA A 529 -22.00 18.55 15.87
N LYS A 530 -21.90 17.87 17.03
CA LYS A 530 -21.02 18.25 18.13
C LYS A 530 -19.55 18.23 17.72
N GLU A 531 -19.13 17.17 17.02
CA GLU A 531 -17.77 17.02 16.51
C GLU A 531 -17.36 18.19 15.60
N LEU A 532 -18.23 18.57 14.66
CA LEU A 532 -17.96 19.64 13.69
C LEU A 532 -17.92 21.04 14.28
N THR A 533 -18.79 21.31 15.26
CA THR A 533 -18.89 22.66 15.84
C THR A 533 -17.70 22.98 16.73
N LYS A 534 -16.83 22.00 17.05
CA LYS A 534 -15.68 22.12 17.99
C LYS A 534 -16.05 22.80 19.31
N THR A 535 -17.34 22.84 19.61
CA THR A 535 -17.83 23.26 20.90
C THR A 535 -17.47 22.09 21.80
N SER A 536 -16.35 22.20 22.50
CA SER A 536 -16.26 21.67 23.85
C SER A 536 -17.37 22.37 24.64
N LEU A 537 -18.61 21.93 24.43
CA LEU A 537 -19.67 22.18 25.38
C LEU A 537 -19.08 21.75 26.70
N PRO A 538 -19.10 22.59 27.75
CA PRO A 538 -18.53 22.23 29.03
C PRO A 538 -19.26 20.97 29.50
N GLN A 539 -18.67 19.81 29.22
CA GLN A 539 -19.03 18.57 29.87
C GLN A 539 -18.37 18.68 31.22
N ASP A 540 -19.17 18.99 32.24
CA ASP A 540 -18.83 18.62 33.59
C ASP A 540 -18.57 17.11 33.57
N GLN A 541 -17.29 16.71 33.66
CA GLN A 541 -16.84 15.32 33.62
C GLN A 541 -17.42 14.45 34.77
N ASN A 542 -18.26 15.04 35.62
CA ASN A 542 -18.94 14.39 36.74
C ASN A 542 -20.47 14.38 36.63
N SER A 543 -21.07 14.85 35.52
CA SER A 543 -22.52 14.71 35.33
C SER A 543 -22.83 13.62 34.30
N SER A 544 -23.49 12.55 34.75
CA SER A 544 -24.29 11.69 33.89
C SER A 544 -25.44 12.51 33.32
N SER A 545 -25.16 13.41 32.39
CA SER A 545 -26.19 14.19 31.72
C SER A 545 -27.13 13.22 30.99
N PRO A 546 -28.45 13.29 31.22
CA PRO A 546 -29.40 12.37 30.62
C PRO A 546 -29.30 12.45 29.09
N VAL A 547 -29.27 11.28 28.44
CA VAL A 547 -29.33 11.16 26.98
C VAL A 547 -30.58 11.90 26.50
N PHE A 548 -30.41 12.90 25.63
CA PHE A 548 -31.53 13.62 25.05
C PHE A 548 -32.54 12.63 24.45
N SER A 549 -33.79 12.74 24.89
CA SER A 549 -34.91 11.96 24.35
C SER A 549 -35.83 12.93 23.63
N PRO A 550 -36.10 12.73 22.32
CA PRO A 550 -36.94 13.63 21.55
C PRO A 550 -38.35 13.69 22.14
N LEU A 551 -38.98 14.86 22.03
CA LEU A 551 -40.27 15.11 22.69
C LEU A 551 -41.34 14.20 22.06
N ARG A 552 -42.08 13.46 22.88
CA ARG A 552 -43.19 12.61 22.42
C ARG A 552 -44.50 13.39 22.51
N PRO A 553 -45.23 13.60 21.41
CA PRO A 553 -46.55 14.20 21.45
C PRO A 553 -47.51 13.38 22.31
N VAL A 554 -48.48 14.06 22.94
CA VAL A 554 -49.55 13.41 23.72
C VAL A 554 -50.39 12.46 22.85
N ALA A 555 -50.48 12.74 21.54
CA ALA A 555 -51.16 11.91 20.55
C ALA A 555 -50.42 10.59 20.21
N GLY A 556 -49.23 10.36 20.79
CA GLY A 556 -48.36 9.24 20.46
C GLY A 556 -47.21 9.64 19.52
N PRO A 557 -46.26 8.72 19.29
CA PRO A 557 -45.13 8.97 18.42
C PRO A 557 -45.55 9.16 16.96
N ALA A 558 -44.85 10.03 16.23
CA ALA A 558 -45.13 10.30 14.82
C ALA A 558 -45.03 9.04 13.93
N LEU A 559 -44.08 8.14 14.22
CA LEU A 559 -43.91 6.93 13.42
C LEU A 559 -43.35 5.75 14.23
N VAL A 560 -44.04 4.62 14.16
CA VAL A 560 -43.66 3.33 14.77
C VAL A 560 -43.75 2.20 13.74
N LEU A 561 -42.93 1.15 13.90
CA LEU A 561 -42.87 0.01 12.99
C LEU A 561 -43.01 -1.32 13.75
N GLY A 562 -43.90 -2.21 13.30
CA GLY A 562 -43.97 -3.60 13.72
C GLY A 562 -44.60 -3.86 15.10
N ASN A 563 -44.46 -5.10 15.57
CA ASN A 563 -44.95 -5.55 16.87
C ASN A 563 -43.90 -6.51 17.51
N PRO A 564 -43.19 -6.14 18.60
CA PRO A 564 -43.37 -4.92 19.39
C PRO A 564 -43.04 -3.64 18.60
N GLU A 565 -43.73 -2.54 18.91
CA GLU A 565 -43.60 -1.25 18.22
C GLU A 565 -42.19 -0.68 18.36
N VAL A 566 -41.44 -0.65 17.25
CA VAL A 566 -40.14 0.02 17.17
C VAL A 566 -40.38 1.49 16.82
N LEU A 567 -39.99 2.40 17.72
CA LEU A 567 -40.08 3.85 17.49
C LEU A 567 -39.13 4.29 16.38
N ILE A 568 -39.68 4.74 15.25
CA ILE A 568 -38.91 5.28 14.13
C ILE A 568 -38.64 6.77 14.32
N CYS A 569 -39.65 7.57 14.64
CA CYS A 569 -39.46 8.95 15.09
C CYS A 569 -40.56 9.40 16.06
N ALA A 570 -40.18 10.23 17.04
CA ALA A 570 -41.07 10.70 18.10
C ALA A 570 -42.01 11.82 17.63
N ASN A 571 -41.50 12.77 16.85
CA ASN A 571 -42.25 13.89 16.28
C ASN A 571 -41.69 14.23 14.89
N ALA A 572 -42.31 15.19 14.18
CA ALA A 572 -41.89 15.57 12.82
C ALA A 572 -40.46 16.16 12.75
N MET A 573 -40.02 16.88 13.79
CA MET A 573 -38.64 17.39 13.88
C MET A 573 -37.64 16.25 14.03
N ASP A 574 -37.93 15.26 14.89
CA ASP A 574 -37.12 14.04 15.05
C ASP A 574 -37.03 13.25 13.74
N CYS A 575 -38.13 13.12 12.98
CA CYS A 575 -38.09 12.47 11.66
C CYS A 575 -37.15 13.22 10.69
N ALA A 576 -37.24 14.55 10.63
CA ALA A 576 -36.37 15.37 9.78
C ALA A 576 -34.89 15.27 10.18
N ARG A 577 -34.58 15.30 11.48
CA ARG A 577 -33.21 15.11 11.99
C ARG A 577 -32.67 13.72 11.66
N LYS A 578 -33.50 12.67 11.76
CA LYS A 578 -33.11 11.30 11.39
C LYS A 578 -32.84 11.13 9.90
N ILE A 579 -33.57 11.83 9.02
CA ILE A 579 -33.27 11.87 7.59
C ILE A 579 -31.91 12.52 7.33
N PHE A 580 -31.61 13.62 8.02
CA PHE A 580 -30.29 14.26 7.93
C PHE A 580 -29.18 13.31 8.38
N LYS A 581 -29.35 12.67 9.54
CA LYS A 581 -28.40 11.67 10.05
C LYS A 581 -28.19 10.53 9.06
N ALA A 582 -29.26 10.01 8.46
CA ALA A 582 -29.19 8.96 7.45
C ALA A 582 -28.40 9.40 6.20
N ALA A 583 -28.56 10.66 5.76
CA ALA A 583 -27.77 11.24 4.67
C ALA A 583 -26.28 11.32 5.02
N VAL A 584 -25.93 11.72 6.25
CA VAL A 584 -24.54 11.72 6.74
C VAL A 584 -23.97 10.30 6.79
N ASP A 585 -24.73 9.33 7.31
CA ASP A 585 -24.31 7.93 7.40
C ASP A 585 -24.11 7.30 6.01
N LEU A 586 -24.95 7.63 5.02
CA LEU A 586 -24.79 7.21 3.62
C LEU A 586 -23.51 7.77 3.01
N TYR A 587 -23.23 9.06 3.22
CA TYR A 587 -21.99 9.68 2.75
C TYR A 587 -20.75 9.08 3.43
N ALA A 588 -20.82 8.87 4.75
CA ALA A 588 -19.73 8.27 5.50
C ALA A 588 -19.40 6.86 4.99
N ALA A 589 -20.42 6.04 4.76
CA ALA A 589 -20.24 4.70 4.24
C ALA A 589 -19.76 4.69 2.78
N SER A 590 -20.24 5.61 1.94
CA SER A 590 -19.87 5.68 0.52
C SER A 590 -18.39 6.00 0.30
N THR A 591 -17.80 6.78 1.21
CA THR A 591 -16.38 7.13 1.20
C THR A 591 -15.48 5.89 1.22
N TYR A 592 -15.89 4.83 1.93
CA TYR A 592 -15.14 3.57 2.03
C TYR A 592 -15.88 2.35 1.48
N ALA A 593 -16.94 2.57 0.68
CA ALA A 593 -17.78 1.50 0.15
C ALA A 593 -16.97 0.50 -0.68
N GLU A 594 -16.05 0.97 -1.51
CA GLU A 594 -15.15 0.13 -2.31
C GLU A 594 -14.32 -0.85 -1.47
N ALA A 595 -13.99 -0.49 -0.22
CA ALA A 595 -13.17 -1.31 0.66
C ALA A 595 -13.97 -2.30 1.52
N PHE A 596 -15.13 -1.86 2.03
CA PHE A 596 -15.91 -2.63 3.00
C PHE A 596 -17.20 -3.23 2.44
N LEU A 597 -17.67 -2.75 1.30
CA LEU A 597 -18.85 -3.24 0.60
C LEU A 597 -18.43 -3.76 -0.79
N PRO A 598 -17.51 -4.74 -0.87
CA PRO A 598 -17.04 -5.23 -2.15
C PRO A 598 -18.20 -5.87 -2.91
N ILE A 599 -18.39 -5.46 -4.17
CA ILE A 599 -19.39 -6.08 -5.05
C ILE A 599 -18.73 -6.88 -6.18
N SER A 600 -17.43 -6.67 -6.38
CA SER A 600 -16.62 -7.40 -7.36
C SER A 600 -16.60 -8.91 -7.12
N SER A 601 -16.76 -9.67 -8.21
CA SER A 601 -16.53 -11.13 -8.27
C SER A 601 -15.05 -11.50 -8.35
N THR A 602 -14.14 -10.59 -7.96
CA THR A 602 -12.70 -10.84 -7.85
C THR A 602 -12.21 -10.53 -6.46
N ALA A 603 -11.30 -11.37 -5.94
CA ALA A 603 -10.68 -11.15 -4.64
C ALA A 603 -9.97 -9.78 -4.56
N ALA A 604 -10.11 -9.10 -3.42
CA ALA A 604 -9.53 -7.79 -3.20
C ALA A 604 -7.99 -7.83 -3.17
N SER A 605 -7.35 -6.75 -3.63
CA SER A 605 -5.90 -6.56 -3.55
C SER A 605 -5.57 -5.20 -2.96
N ALA A 606 -5.10 -5.17 -1.72
CA ALA A 606 -4.79 -3.95 -1.00
C ALA A 606 -3.28 -3.79 -0.80
N ASP A 607 -2.74 -2.60 -1.02
CA ASP A 607 -1.31 -2.31 -0.89
C ASP A 607 -0.89 -2.11 0.58
N VAL A 608 -1.33 -2.98 1.50
CA VAL A 608 -1.16 -2.83 2.95
C VAL A 608 0.31 -2.59 3.35
N PHE A 609 1.27 -3.24 2.71
CA PHE A 609 2.70 -3.08 3.00
C PHE A 609 3.39 -1.96 2.18
N ASN A 610 2.71 -1.35 1.21
CA ASN A 610 3.26 -0.33 0.31
C ASN A 610 2.53 1.02 0.45
N PRO A 611 2.97 1.91 1.35
CA PRO A 611 2.34 3.21 1.56
C PRO A 611 2.57 4.22 0.43
N TYR A 612 3.41 3.94 -0.56
CA TYR A 612 3.71 4.89 -1.63
C TYR A 612 2.92 4.70 -2.91
N ALA A 613 2.23 3.57 -3.09
CA ALA A 613 1.36 3.35 -4.25
C ALA A 613 0.39 4.52 -4.46
N GLU A 614 -0.37 4.86 -3.42
CA GLU A 614 -1.31 5.99 -3.40
C GLU A 614 -0.60 7.37 -3.47
N LEU A 615 0.48 7.56 -2.72
CA LEU A 615 1.19 8.84 -2.65
C LEU A 615 1.81 9.23 -3.99
N LYS A 616 2.32 8.26 -4.75
CA LYS A 616 2.90 8.49 -6.06
C LYS A 616 1.83 8.64 -7.14
N ALA A 617 0.82 7.77 -7.15
CA ALA A 617 -0.31 7.86 -8.08
C ALA A 617 -1.01 9.23 -8.00
N CYS A 618 -1.18 9.75 -6.79
CA CYS A 618 -1.78 11.06 -6.54
C CYS A 618 -0.80 12.24 -6.52
N LYS A 619 0.47 12.03 -6.90
CA LYS A 619 1.53 13.06 -6.97
C LYS A 619 1.79 13.80 -5.65
N VAL A 620 1.43 13.21 -4.51
CA VAL A 620 1.69 13.75 -3.16
C VAL A 620 3.17 13.61 -2.80
N TYR A 621 3.86 12.62 -3.35
CA TYR A 621 5.30 12.41 -3.15
C TYR A 621 6.05 12.23 -4.47
N ASP A 622 7.14 12.99 -4.65
CA ASP A 622 8.09 12.83 -5.76
C ASP A 622 9.41 12.22 -5.25
N PRO A 623 9.73 10.96 -5.60
CA PRO A 623 10.96 10.31 -5.17
C PRO A 623 12.24 10.88 -5.80
N TRP A 624 12.13 11.63 -6.89
CA TRP A 624 13.28 12.20 -7.59
C TRP A 624 13.59 13.64 -7.16
N PHE A 625 12.71 14.26 -6.37
CA PHE A 625 12.85 15.65 -5.96
C PHE A 625 14.19 15.94 -5.28
N ALA A 626 14.59 15.13 -4.30
CA ALA A 626 15.84 15.34 -3.55
C ALA A 626 17.08 15.24 -4.45
N LYS A 627 17.13 14.23 -5.33
CA LYS A 627 18.22 14.06 -6.31
C LYS A 627 18.29 15.26 -7.27
N ASN A 628 17.14 15.72 -7.76
CA ASN A 628 17.06 16.90 -8.63
C ASN A 628 17.43 18.19 -7.90
N ARG A 629 17.04 18.33 -6.63
CA ARG A 629 17.43 19.45 -5.76
C ARG A 629 18.94 19.50 -5.57
N VAL A 630 19.60 18.39 -5.25
CA VAL A 630 21.06 18.32 -5.10
C VAL A 630 21.78 18.74 -6.38
N ARG A 631 21.29 18.30 -7.55
CA ARG A 631 21.83 18.72 -8.86
C ARG A 631 21.65 20.21 -9.12
N LYS A 632 20.46 20.77 -8.85
CA LYS A 632 20.18 22.20 -9.04
C LYS A 632 21.00 23.08 -8.09
N ILE A 633 21.13 22.67 -6.83
CA ILE A 633 22.00 23.35 -5.85
C ILE A 633 23.46 23.30 -6.31
N PHE A 634 23.94 22.17 -6.81
CA PHE A 634 25.30 22.07 -7.33
C PHE A 634 25.55 23.04 -8.50
N VAL A 635 24.62 23.14 -9.46
CA VAL A 635 24.72 24.12 -10.55
C VAL A 635 24.73 25.55 -10.01
N ALA A 636 23.88 25.88 -9.04
CA ALA A 636 23.88 27.20 -8.39
C ALA A 636 25.21 27.47 -7.64
N ASP A 637 25.75 26.49 -6.94
CA ASP A 637 27.04 26.58 -6.25
C ASP A 637 28.21 26.75 -7.25
N LEU A 638 28.15 26.15 -8.43
CA LEU A 638 29.12 26.39 -9.51
C LEU A 638 29.02 27.82 -10.07
N PHE A 639 27.80 28.34 -10.28
CA PHE A 639 27.61 29.74 -10.65
C PHE A 639 28.16 30.69 -9.57
N ASN A 640 27.89 30.41 -8.30
CA ASN A 640 28.46 31.17 -7.18
C ASN A 640 29.99 31.08 -7.15
N THR A 641 30.56 29.92 -7.45
CA THR A 641 32.02 29.72 -7.51
C THR A 641 32.65 30.61 -8.59
N ALA A 642 32.02 30.71 -9.76
CA ALA A 642 32.45 31.63 -10.81
C ALA A 642 32.32 33.10 -10.37
N LEU A 643 31.16 33.51 -9.86
CA LEU A 643 30.92 34.89 -9.43
C LEU A 643 31.85 35.34 -8.30
N VAL A 644 32.11 34.47 -7.31
CA VAL A 644 33.03 34.78 -6.20
C VAL A 644 34.49 34.75 -6.64
N GLY A 645 34.84 33.90 -7.61
CA GLY A 645 36.18 33.86 -8.20
C GLY A 645 36.55 35.15 -8.93
N TRP A 646 35.57 35.80 -9.59
CA TRP A 646 35.77 37.00 -10.41
C TRP A 646 35.49 38.35 -9.72
N ASN A 647 35.00 38.36 -8.47
CA ASN A 647 34.66 39.59 -7.76
C ASN A 647 35.53 39.80 -6.53
N SER A 648 35.88 41.06 -6.28
CA SER A 648 36.62 41.48 -5.08
C SER A 648 35.78 41.32 -3.79
N ILE A 649 34.46 41.55 -3.90
CA ILE A 649 33.46 41.28 -2.86
C ILE A 649 32.84 39.90 -3.11
N PRO A 650 32.98 38.91 -2.21
CA PRO A 650 32.27 37.64 -2.32
C PRO A 650 30.76 37.83 -2.11
N LEU A 651 30.04 38.02 -3.21
CA LEU A 651 28.59 37.92 -3.29
C LEU A 651 28.22 36.50 -3.74
N TYR A 652 27.37 35.81 -2.99
CA TYR A 652 26.84 34.52 -3.40
C TYR A 652 25.35 34.38 -3.10
N LEU A 653 24.66 33.62 -3.95
CA LEU A 653 23.24 33.33 -3.85
C LEU A 653 23.04 31.96 -3.22
N ASP A 654 22.52 31.91 -2.00
CA ASP A 654 22.05 30.64 -1.44
C ASP A 654 20.66 30.34 -2.01
N VAL A 655 20.54 29.19 -2.67
CA VAL A 655 19.31 28.77 -3.32
C VAL A 655 18.76 27.56 -2.60
N ASP A 656 17.54 27.68 -2.10
CA ASP A 656 16.78 26.54 -1.61
C ASP A 656 15.55 26.29 -2.46
N PHE A 657 15.23 25.01 -2.66
CA PHE A 657 14.11 24.56 -3.46
C PHE A 657 13.14 23.82 -2.55
N ARG A 658 11.90 24.29 -2.47
CA ARG A 658 10.81 23.58 -1.79
C ARG A 658 10.13 22.61 -2.76
N ALA A 659 9.81 21.42 -2.26
CA ALA A 659 9.08 20.42 -3.04
C ALA A 659 7.69 20.95 -3.43
N PRO A 660 7.16 20.57 -4.61
CA PRO A 660 5.75 20.78 -4.89
C PRO A 660 4.91 20.05 -3.83
N LYS A 661 3.80 20.66 -3.42
CA LYS A 661 2.91 20.09 -2.40
C LYS A 661 1.49 20.05 -2.94
N VAL A 662 0.82 18.90 -2.81
CA VAL A 662 -0.62 18.79 -3.05
C VAL A 662 -1.35 19.47 -1.89
N THR A 663 -2.24 20.39 -2.20
CA THR A 663 -3.01 21.14 -1.18
C THR A 663 -4.43 20.62 -1.03
N SER A 664 -5.02 20.10 -2.11
CA SER A 664 -6.36 19.51 -2.13
C SER A 664 -6.52 18.66 -3.40
N PHE A 665 -7.64 17.94 -3.48
CA PHE A 665 -8.03 17.19 -4.67
C PHE A 665 -9.33 17.76 -5.24
N ASN A 666 -9.39 17.88 -6.57
CA ASN A 666 -10.66 18.04 -7.27
C ASN A 666 -11.22 16.64 -7.52
N GLN A 667 -12.45 16.44 -7.10
CA GLN A 667 -13.16 15.18 -7.29
C GLN A 667 -13.88 15.19 -8.65
N LEU A 668 -13.68 14.14 -9.45
CA LEU A 668 -14.25 13.97 -10.78
C LEU A 668 -14.99 12.63 -10.87
N MET A 669 -16.23 12.64 -11.35
CA MET A 669 -16.99 11.42 -11.60
C MET A 669 -16.73 10.91 -13.03
N SER A 670 -16.30 9.65 -13.15
CA SER A 670 -16.06 8.98 -14.44
C SER A 670 -16.50 7.53 -14.31
N ASP A 671 -17.45 7.10 -15.13
CA ASP A 671 -17.89 5.70 -15.21
C ASP A 671 -18.39 5.14 -13.86
N GLY A 672 -19.13 5.94 -13.08
CA GLY A 672 -19.60 5.54 -11.74
C GLY A 672 -18.51 5.49 -10.66
N LYS A 673 -17.27 5.91 -10.99
CA LYS A 673 -16.12 5.91 -10.09
C LYS A 673 -15.56 7.30 -9.85
N LEU A 674 -15.17 7.57 -8.62
CA LEU A 674 -14.59 8.84 -8.19
C LEU A 674 -13.09 8.86 -8.47
N LYS A 675 -12.66 9.76 -9.35
CA LYS A 675 -11.25 10.06 -9.65
C LYS A 675 -10.84 11.36 -8.99
N TYR A 676 -9.58 11.47 -8.61
CA TYR A 676 -9.05 12.66 -7.95
C TYR A 676 -7.97 13.32 -8.80
N ASP A 677 -8.13 14.61 -9.06
CA ASP A 677 -7.14 15.44 -9.73
C ASP A 677 -6.44 16.35 -8.70
N PRO A 678 -5.11 16.21 -8.46
CA PRO A 678 -4.42 16.95 -7.43
C PRO A 678 -4.24 18.44 -7.78
N ASN A 679 -4.63 19.32 -6.85
CA ASN A 679 -4.24 20.73 -6.88
C ASN A 679 -2.83 20.88 -6.31
N ILE A 680 -1.87 21.20 -7.18
CA ILE A 680 -0.45 21.25 -6.84
C ILE A 680 0.03 22.68 -6.65
N GLN A 681 0.51 22.99 -5.44
CA GLN A 681 1.33 24.17 -5.20
C GLN A 681 2.71 23.95 -5.83
N LYS A 682 3.03 24.73 -6.87
CA LYS A 682 4.29 24.63 -7.62
C LYS A 682 5.50 24.84 -6.71
N SER A 683 6.61 24.18 -7.04
CA SER A 683 7.89 24.34 -6.34
C SER A 683 8.31 25.82 -6.31
N LYS A 684 8.61 26.35 -5.12
CA LYS A 684 9.16 27.71 -4.96
C LYS A 684 10.68 27.62 -4.79
N MET A 685 11.39 28.47 -5.53
CA MET A 685 12.82 28.71 -5.37
C MET A 685 13.00 29.91 -4.46
N THR A 686 13.54 29.70 -3.26
CA THR A 686 13.88 30.79 -2.34
C THR A 686 15.34 31.16 -2.58
N LYS A 687 15.58 32.40 -2.97
CA LYS A 687 16.92 32.95 -3.20
C LYS A 687 17.27 33.85 -2.03
N THR A 688 18.35 33.55 -1.34
CA THR A 688 18.91 34.38 -0.28
C THR A 688 20.23 34.94 -0.78
N LEU A 689 20.37 36.26 -0.79
CA LEU A 689 21.62 36.91 -1.18
C LEU A 689 22.50 37.07 0.05
N ILE A 690 23.75 36.61 -0.02
CA ILE A 690 24.73 36.78 1.05
C ILE A 690 25.92 37.57 0.50
N ALA A 691 26.21 38.68 1.17
CA ALA A 691 27.39 39.50 0.93
C ALA A 691 28.37 39.29 2.08
N ASP A 692 29.55 38.75 1.78
CA ASP A 692 30.62 38.56 2.75
C ASP A 692 31.66 39.69 2.61
N PHE A 693 31.80 40.50 3.65
CA PHE A 693 32.72 41.63 3.73
C PHE A 693 34.05 41.27 4.40
N GLY A 694 34.22 40.01 4.83
CA GLY A 694 35.41 39.50 5.51
C GLY A 694 36.74 39.86 4.85
N PRO A 695 36.90 39.63 3.53
CA PRO A 695 38.15 39.93 2.82
C PRO A 695 38.48 41.42 2.68
N LEU A 696 37.50 42.32 2.84
CA LEU A 696 37.66 43.77 2.69
C LEU A 696 37.92 44.47 4.03
N LEU A 697 37.26 44.02 5.09
CA LEU A 697 37.32 44.66 6.40
C LEU A 697 38.37 44.04 7.33
N GLY A 698 39.06 42.97 6.91
CA GLY A 698 39.96 42.20 7.77
C GLY A 698 39.24 41.48 8.93
N ALA A 699 37.90 41.62 8.99
CA ALA A 699 37.03 41.05 9.99
C ALA A 699 35.87 40.35 9.28
N PRO A 700 35.65 39.04 9.52
CA PRO A 700 34.64 38.21 8.84
C PRO A 700 33.21 38.61 9.19
N CYS A 701 32.69 39.61 8.50
CA CYS A 701 31.32 40.09 8.63
C CYS A 701 30.54 39.77 7.36
N ALA A 702 29.30 39.30 7.50
CA ALA A 702 28.41 39.07 6.36
C ALA A 702 27.01 39.62 6.60
N ILE A 703 26.35 39.98 5.50
CA ILE A 703 24.96 40.42 5.46
C ILE A 703 24.19 39.40 4.60
N GLN A 704 23.14 38.84 5.17
CA GLN A 704 22.18 37.94 4.53
C GLN A 704 20.87 38.70 4.32
N LEU A 705 20.45 38.81 3.07
CA LEU A 705 19.16 39.34 2.65
C LEU A 705 18.29 38.16 2.20
N SER A 706 17.21 37.90 2.93
CA SER A 706 16.28 36.81 2.62
C SER A 706 14.86 37.33 2.42
N PRO A 707 14.11 36.85 1.41
CA PRO A 707 12.72 37.22 1.16
C PRO A 707 11.73 36.51 2.10
N HIS A 708 12.18 36.00 3.25
CA HIS A 708 11.35 35.35 4.25
C HIS A 708 11.79 35.75 5.65
N ALA A 709 10.85 35.89 6.57
CA ALA A 709 11.10 36.34 7.94
C ALA A 709 11.76 35.26 8.83
N ASP A 710 11.52 33.98 8.51
CA ASP A 710 11.92 32.82 9.32
C ASP A 710 13.22 32.16 8.85
N THR A 711 13.98 32.78 7.95
CA THR A 711 15.22 32.20 7.43
C THR A 711 16.33 32.35 8.48
N PRO A 712 16.87 31.27 9.06
CA PRO A 712 17.96 31.40 10.02
C PRO A 712 19.18 32.05 9.35
N PHE A 713 19.88 32.90 10.10
CA PHE A 713 21.15 33.48 9.63
C PHE A 713 22.19 32.36 9.53
N ASN A 714 22.38 31.84 8.32
CA ASN A 714 23.25 30.70 8.05
C ASN A 714 24.60 31.22 7.53
N PHE A 715 25.34 31.90 8.40
CA PHE A 715 26.75 32.17 8.17
C PHE A 715 27.58 31.04 8.79
N TYR A 716 28.29 30.27 7.95
CA TYR A 716 29.05 29.11 8.42
C TYR A 716 30.28 29.55 9.23
N ALA A 717 30.14 29.60 10.55
CA ALA A 717 31.26 29.72 11.48
C ALA A 717 31.88 28.34 11.71
N PHE A 718 33.16 28.15 11.37
CA PHE A 718 33.97 27.17 12.11
C PHE A 718 34.14 27.71 13.54
N GLN A 719 34.17 26.82 14.55
CA GLN A 719 34.12 27.15 15.99
C GLN A 719 34.82 28.47 16.36
N GLY A 720 34.03 29.46 16.81
CA GLY A 720 34.48 30.81 17.17
C GLY A 720 33.37 31.65 17.81
N ILE A 721 33.68 32.87 18.25
CA ILE A 721 32.71 33.83 18.82
C ILE A 721 31.92 34.49 17.67
N SER A 722 30.60 34.41 17.71
CA SER A 722 29.70 35.01 16.73
C SER A 722 28.78 36.05 17.37
N LEU A 723 28.75 37.27 16.82
CA LEU A 723 27.75 38.29 17.12
C LEU A 723 26.83 38.43 15.91
N ASN A 724 25.55 38.11 16.08
CA ASN A 724 24.54 38.12 15.01
C ASN A 724 23.38 39.04 15.38
N TYR A 725 22.92 39.84 14.42
CA TYR A 725 21.76 40.70 14.52
C TYR A 725 20.82 40.44 13.34
N CYS A 726 19.56 40.15 13.62
CA CYS A 726 18.54 39.90 12.59
C CYS A 726 17.36 40.85 12.78
N LYS A 727 16.97 41.52 11.68
CA LYS A 727 15.72 42.28 11.60
C LYS A 727 14.80 41.59 10.59
N ALA A 728 13.71 41.01 11.09
CA ALA A 728 12.67 40.38 10.27
C ALA A 728 11.43 41.27 10.23
N LYS A 729 10.84 41.43 9.04
CA LYS A 729 9.51 42.00 8.82
C LYS A 729 8.59 40.85 8.42
N ALA A 730 7.60 40.55 9.25
CA ALA A 730 6.57 39.54 8.99
C ALA A 730 5.20 40.21 9.00
N GLU A 731 4.73 40.67 7.84
CA GLU A 731 3.36 41.18 7.69
C GLU A 731 2.47 40.03 7.23
N ARG A 732 2.05 39.20 8.19
CA ARG A 732 1.04 38.16 7.95
C ARG A 732 -0.36 38.74 8.13
N GLY A 733 -0.75 39.64 7.24
CA GLY A 733 -2.11 40.18 7.16
C GLY A 733 -2.94 39.40 6.15
N GLY A 734 -4.10 38.88 6.57
CA GLY A 734 -5.13 38.47 5.60
C GLY A 734 -5.76 39.71 4.98
N VAL A 735 -5.82 39.78 3.66
CA VAL A 735 -6.57 40.86 2.99
C VAL A 735 -8.02 40.40 2.90
N VAL A 736 -8.86 41.00 3.73
CA VAL A 736 -10.30 40.78 3.72
C VAL A 736 -10.90 41.72 2.68
N ASN A 737 -11.03 41.25 1.44
CA ASN A 737 -11.71 42.03 0.40
C ASN A 737 -13.24 42.00 0.61
N ARG A 738 -13.79 40.98 1.28
CA ARG A 738 -15.19 40.82 1.70
C ARG A 738 -15.32 39.97 2.96
N PRO A 739 -16.38 40.11 3.78
CA PRO A 739 -16.67 39.18 4.87
C PRO A 739 -16.80 37.75 4.32
N GLY A 740 -15.93 36.84 4.76
CA GLY A 740 -15.93 35.43 4.33
C GLY A 740 -14.92 35.07 3.24
N ASP A 741 -14.12 36.02 2.76
CA ASP A 741 -13.04 35.79 1.78
C ASP A 741 -11.72 36.34 2.31
N ILE A 742 -11.03 35.52 3.12
CA ILE A 742 -9.66 35.80 3.58
C ILE A 742 -8.73 35.27 2.49
N ALA A 743 -8.37 36.13 1.55
CA ALA A 743 -7.22 35.85 0.72
C ALA A 743 -5.96 36.06 1.58
N SER A 744 -5.13 35.04 1.71
CA SER A 744 -3.76 35.26 2.16
C SER A 744 -3.11 36.20 1.16
N ALA A 745 -2.80 37.44 1.55
CA ALA A 745 -1.89 38.26 0.76
C ALA A 745 -0.60 37.47 0.57
N ASP A 746 0.01 37.55 -0.61
CA ASP A 746 1.37 37.06 -0.76
C ASP A 746 2.22 37.76 0.32
N PRO A 747 2.79 37.01 1.29
CA PRO A 747 3.46 37.63 2.42
C PRO A 747 4.65 38.44 1.91
N THR A 748 4.68 39.73 2.22
CA THR A 748 5.84 40.61 2.04
C THR A 748 6.82 40.38 3.19
N ASP A 749 7.13 39.11 3.45
CA ASP A 749 8.09 38.72 4.45
C ASP A 749 9.50 39.05 3.95
N ALA A 750 10.33 39.69 4.77
CA ALA A 750 11.72 39.90 4.45
C ALA A 750 12.54 39.89 5.74
N SER A 751 13.72 39.28 5.71
CA SER A 751 14.70 39.38 6.79
C SER A 751 16.02 39.91 6.27
N VAL A 752 16.60 40.81 7.07
CA VAL A 752 17.96 41.28 6.93
C VAL A 752 18.70 40.86 8.18
N CYS A 753 19.63 39.93 8.01
CA CYS A 753 20.49 39.48 9.09
C CYS A 753 21.93 39.88 8.78
N ALA A 754 22.65 40.36 9.78
CA ALA A 754 24.06 40.67 9.70
C ALA A 754 24.78 40.01 10.87
N GLY A 755 25.98 39.52 10.66
CA GLY A 755 26.77 38.94 11.74
C GLY A 755 28.24 38.80 11.38
N CYS A 756 29.09 38.80 12.40
CA CYS A 756 30.53 38.66 12.25
C CYS A 756 31.06 37.45 13.03
N THR A 757 31.91 36.63 12.41
CA THR A 757 32.44 35.38 13.00
C THR A 757 33.88 35.09 12.60
N LEU A 758 34.83 35.01 13.53
CA LEU A 758 36.24 34.69 13.23
C LEU A 758 36.39 33.26 12.64
N ASN A 759 36.74 33.12 11.35
CA ASN A 759 36.84 31.82 10.65
C ASN A 759 38.06 31.76 9.70
N PHE A 760 38.68 30.58 9.58
CA PHE A 760 39.81 30.25 8.70
C PHE A 760 39.61 30.61 7.22
N VAL A 761 38.38 30.48 6.68
CA VAL A 761 38.06 30.89 5.29
C VAL A 761 38.26 32.40 5.09
N ALA A 762 37.99 33.20 6.12
CA ALA A 762 38.20 34.64 6.09
C ALA A 762 39.68 35.02 6.27
N VAL A 763 40.45 34.24 7.05
CA VAL A 763 41.90 34.41 7.17
C VAL A 763 42.60 34.07 5.85
N ALA A 764 42.19 33.00 5.17
CA ALA A 764 42.68 32.66 3.83
C ALA A 764 42.25 33.70 2.78
N GLY A 765 41.02 34.23 2.89
CA GLY A 765 40.49 35.31 2.06
C GLY A 765 41.28 36.62 2.21
N ALA A 766 41.59 37.01 3.46
CA ALA A 766 42.40 38.18 3.78
C ALA A 766 43.89 38.01 3.42
N ALA A 767 44.45 36.80 3.52
CA ALA A 767 45.81 36.51 3.08
C ALA A 767 45.97 36.57 1.54
N SER A 768 44.89 36.30 0.80
CA SER A 768 44.88 36.31 -0.67
C SER A 768 44.54 37.67 -1.31
N SER A 769 44.02 38.65 -0.55
CA SER A 769 43.72 40.00 -1.06
C SER A 769 44.95 40.91 -1.15
N VAL A 770 46.10 40.46 -0.65
CA VAL A 770 47.36 41.22 -0.64
C VAL A 770 48.22 40.97 -1.90
N GLY A 771 47.79 40.09 -2.81
CA GLY A 771 48.57 39.70 -3.99
C GLY A 771 47.82 39.79 -5.33
N VAL A 772 48.19 40.80 -6.12
CA VAL A 772 48.05 40.94 -7.58
C VAL A 772 46.68 41.39 -8.12
N GLY A 773 46.68 42.55 -8.78
CA GLY A 773 45.54 43.24 -9.41
C GLY A 773 44.94 42.56 -10.66
N LEU A 774 44.66 41.26 -10.57
CA LEU A 774 43.81 40.55 -11.52
C LEU A 774 42.47 40.30 -10.84
N GLY A 775 41.36 40.65 -11.50
CA GLY A 775 40.00 40.44 -10.98
C GLY A 775 39.61 38.97 -10.76
N PHE A 776 40.56 38.03 -10.77
CA PHE A 776 40.33 36.60 -10.53
C PHE A 776 41.20 36.10 -9.36
N ASN A 777 40.57 35.49 -8.35
CA ASN A 777 41.26 34.91 -7.20
C ASN A 777 41.18 33.37 -7.22
N PRO A 778 42.27 32.66 -7.60
CA PRO A 778 42.28 31.21 -7.78
C PRO A 778 42.06 30.42 -6.48
N LEU A 779 42.50 30.96 -5.34
CA LEU A 779 42.31 30.33 -4.03
C LEU A 779 40.84 30.36 -3.61
N LYS A 780 40.17 31.52 -3.78
CA LYS A 780 38.71 31.64 -3.55
C LYS A 780 37.94 30.70 -4.46
N PHE A 781 38.27 30.69 -5.75
CA PHE A 781 37.68 29.76 -6.71
C PHE A 781 37.84 28.30 -6.27
N GLY A 782 39.05 27.88 -5.87
CA GLY A 782 39.33 26.52 -5.42
C GLY A 782 38.54 26.10 -4.18
N VAL A 783 38.42 26.98 -3.17
CA VAL A 783 37.65 26.70 -1.94
C VAL A 783 36.16 26.54 -2.22
N TYR A 784 35.57 27.43 -3.03
CA TYR A 784 34.15 27.34 -3.37
C TYR A 784 33.85 26.17 -4.32
N LEU A 785 34.76 25.84 -5.24
CA LEU A 785 34.64 24.64 -6.08
C LEU A 785 34.67 23.37 -5.22
N PHE A 786 35.63 23.26 -4.30
CA PHE A 786 35.70 22.13 -3.37
C PHE A 786 34.43 22.03 -2.52
N ARG A 787 33.93 23.17 -2.02
CA ARG A 787 32.66 23.24 -1.29
C ARG A 787 31.48 22.73 -2.13
N ALA A 788 31.37 23.16 -3.39
CA ALA A 788 30.32 22.71 -4.30
C ALA A 788 30.38 21.19 -4.51
N ILE A 789 31.56 20.65 -4.77
CA ILE A 789 31.80 19.21 -4.93
C ILE A 789 31.47 18.46 -3.63
N TYR A 790 31.92 18.97 -2.48
CA TYR A 790 31.66 18.35 -1.17
C TYR A 790 30.17 18.35 -0.82
N ARG A 791 29.44 19.46 -1.07
CA ARG A 791 27.98 19.54 -0.88
C ARG A 791 27.23 18.61 -1.82
N PHE A 792 27.63 18.55 -3.09
CA PHE A 792 27.06 17.60 -4.06
C PHE A 792 27.29 16.15 -3.64
N TYR A 793 28.51 15.84 -3.19
CA TYR A 793 28.87 14.52 -2.68
C TYR A 793 28.04 14.14 -1.45
N LYS A 794 28.02 15.00 -0.41
CA LYS A 794 27.23 14.78 0.81
C LYS A 794 25.73 14.71 0.52
N GLY A 795 25.23 15.53 -0.40
CA GLY A 795 23.83 15.52 -0.83
C GLY A 795 23.44 14.21 -1.51
N ASN A 796 24.33 13.62 -2.33
CA ASN A 796 24.09 12.31 -2.96
C ASN A 796 24.21 11.13 -1.97
N GLN A 797 24.71 11.37 -0.76
CA GLN A 797 24.76 10.36 0.31
C GLN A 797 23.48 10.28 1.16
N ASP A 798 22.44 11.07 0.87
CA ASP A 798 21.15 10.92 1.55
C ASP A 798 20.61 9.49 1.36
N LYS A 799 20.54 8.77 2.46
CA LYS A 799 20.14 7.36 2.49
C LYS A 799 18.61 7.18 2.52
N THR A 800 17.85 8.25 2.72
CA THR A 800 16.39 8.20 2.90
C THR A 800 15.63 8.74 1.69
N ASN A 801 16.04 9.90 1.16
CA ASN A 801 15.28 10.62 0.12
C ASN A 801 15.82 10.45 -1.29
N ILE A 802 16.97 9.80 -1.47
CA ILE A 802 17.49 9.44 -2.79
C ILE A 802 17.24 7.97 -3.03
N PRO A 803 16.61 7.56 -4.16
CA PRO A 803 16.29 6.16 -4.42
C PRO A 803 17.51 5.25 -4.33
N ARG A 804 17.46 4.27 -3.41
CA ARG A 804 18.44 3.19 -3.22
C ARG A 804 17.70 1.88 -2.99
N GLY A 805 18.02 0.88 -3.80
CA GLY A 805 17.56 -0.50 -3.66
C GLY A 805 18.75 -1.42 -3.46
N TYR A 806 18.52 -2.49 -2.70
CA TYR A 806 19.46 -3.56 -2.43
C TYR A 806 18.79 -4.88 -2.78
N GLU A 807 19.55 -5.78 -3.40
CA GLU A 807 19.06 -7.09 -3.79
C GLU A 807 19.96 -8.14 -3.14
N LEU A 808 19.34 -8.99 -2.33
CA LEU A 808 20.03 -9.92 -1.47
C LEU A 808 19.68 -11.35 -1.85
N ARG A 809 20.75 -12.15 -1.93
CA ARG A 809 20.70 -13.57 -2.25
C ARG A 809 20.94 -14.39 -0.98
N LEU A 810 19.91 -15.10 -0.52
CA LEU A 810 19.95 -15.86 0.73
C LEU A 810 21.07 -16.91 0.76
N ASP A 811 21.31 -17.58 -0.38
CA ASP A 811 22.39 -18.58 -0.51
C ASP A 811 23.77 -17.97 -0.25
N GLN A 812 24.00 -16.72 -0.65
CA GLN A 812 25.27 -16.03 -0.43
C GLN A 812 25.42 -15.52 1.01
N VAL A 813 24.32 -15.15 1.66
CA VAL A 813 24.31 -14.72 3.06
C VAL A 813 24.62 -15.89 3.98
N VAL A 814 24.01 -17.05 3.73
CA VAL A 814 24.31 -18.28 4.49
C VAL A 814 25.76 -18.73 4.28
N ASP A 815 26.27 -18.71 3.05
CA ASP A 815 27.68 -19.02 2.75
C ASP A 815 28.64 -18.09 3.51
N ALA A 816 28.35 -16.79 3.53
CA ALA A 816 29.16 -15.82 4.28
C ALA A 816 29.12 -16.09 5.79
N TYR A 817 27.93 -16.33 6.36
CA TYR A 817 27.75 -16.62 7.78
C TYR A 817 28.53 -17.87 8.21
N GLN A 818 28.42 -18.96 7.44
CA GLN A 818 29.16 -20.20 7.70
C GLN A 818 30.68 -20.00 7.55
N ARG A 819 31.11 -19.27 6.52
CA ARG A 819 32.54 -19.00 6.25
C ARG A 819 33.23 -18.22 7.37
N TYR A 820 32.52 -17.29 8.01
CA TYR A 820 33.06 -16.44 9.08
C TYR A 820 32.69 -16.92 10.50
N GLY A 821 32.32 -18.20 10.65
CA GLY A 821 32.16 -18.82 11.96
C GLY A 821 30.92 -18.38 12.73
N GLY A 822 29.82 -18.08 12.02
CA GLY A 822 28.54 -17.70 12.64
C GLY A 822 28.36 -16.19 12.89
N ASN A 823 29.18 -15.35 12.25
CA ASN A 823 29.02 -13.90 12.30
C ASN A 823 29.52 -13.25 11.01
N ILE A 824 28.67 -12.48 10.33
CA ILE A 824 28.98 -11.76 9.09
C ILE A 824 29.70 -10.44 9.43
N PRO A 825 30.96 -10.26 9.00
CA PRO A 825 31.68 -9.00 9.22
C PRO A 825 31.05 -7.80 8.51
N GLU A 826 31.24 -6.58 9.04
CA GLU A 826 30.69 -5.35 8.43
C GLU A 826 31.13 -5.13 6.98
N PHE A 827 32.36 -5.50 6.62
CA PHE A 827 32.86 -5.35 5.25
C PHE A 827 32.08 -6.21 4.23
N CYS A 828 31.36 -7.25 4.68
CA CYS A 828 30.50 -8.09 3.85
C CYS A 828 29.16 -7.46 3.51
N VAL A 829 28.71 -6.46 4.28
CA VAL A 829 27.37 -5.87 4.14
C VAL A 829 27.17 -5.29 2.74
N LEU A 830 28.12 -4.49 2.26
CA LEU A 830 28.02 -3.86 0.94
C LEU A 830 28.03 -4.89 -0.22
N PRO A 831 28.98 -5.84 -0.32
CA PRO A 831 28.93 -6.91 -1.32
C PRO A 831 27.61 -7.70 -1.31
N LEU A 832 27.16 -8.15 -0.13
CA LEU A 832 25.95 -8.97 0.01
C LEU A 832 24.68 -8.19 -0.36
N SER A 833 24.62 -6.90 -0.02
CA SER A 833 23.50 -6.00 -0.39
C SER A 833 23.40 -5.76 -1.90
N GLN A 834 24.46 -6.04 -2.65
CA GLN A 834 24.51 -5.94 -4.11
C GLN A 834 24.34 -7.32 -4.80
N GLY A 835 24.01 -8.37 -4.04
CA GLY A 835 23.84 -9.72 -4.57
C GLY A 835 25.16 -10.40 -4.95
N PHE A 836 26.28 -9.93 -4.39
CA PHE A 836 27.60 -10.55 -4.57
C PHE A 836 28.04 -11.30 -3.30
N LYS A 837 28.80 -12.38 -3.50
CA LYS A 837 29.42 -13.13 -2.39
C LYS A 837 30.37 -12.27 -1.58
N CYS A 838 30.51 -12.54 -0.28
CA CYS A 838 31.45 -11.80 0.55
C CYS A 838 32.91 -12.25 0.35
N PHE A 839 33.76 -11.30 -0.05
CA PHE A 839 35.22 -11.38 -0.01
C PHE A 839 35.77 -10.11 0.68
N GLN A 840 37.10 -10.00 0.82
CA GLN A 840 37.73 -8.88 1.55
C GLN A 840 37.34 -7.48 1.01
N ASP A 841 36.94 -7.39 -0.26
CA ASP A 841 36.48 -6.15 -0.89
C ASP A 841 35.46 -6.43 -2.02
N VAL A 842 34.67 -5.40 -2.39
CA VAL A 842 33.61 -5.49 -3.42
C VAL A 842 34.17 -5.87 -4.80
N CYS A 843 35.38 -5.46 -5.15
CA CYS A 843 35.97 -5.79 -6.45
C CYS A 843 36.31 -7.28 -6.51
N SER A 844 36.92 -7.83 -5.45
CA SER A 844 37.14 -9.28 -5.31
C SER A 844 35.84 -10.07 -5.47
N SER A 845 34.75 -9.59 -4.89
CA SER A 845 33.41 -10.18 -5.01
C SER A 845 32.89 -10.19 -6.45
N LYS A 846 33.07 -9.09 -7.20
CA LYS A 846 32.68 -9.02 -8.61
C LYS A 846 33.52 -9.92 -9.52
N VAL A 847 34.83 -9.99 -9.28
CA VAL A 847 35.69 -10.96 -9.98
C VAL A 847 35.19 -12.38 -9.73
N ALA A 848 34.89 -12.70 -8.46
CA ALA A 848 34.44 -14.03 -8.08
C ALA A 848 33.13 -14.42 -8.79
N ASP A 849 32.13 -13.55 -8.77
CA ASP A 849 30.85 -13.78 -9.44
C ASP A 849 31.03 -13.95 -10.96
N TYR A 850 31.87 -13.12 -11.59
CA TYR A 850 32.17 -13.25 -13.02
C TYR A 850 32.84 -14.58 -13.38
N VAL A 851 33.83 -15.01 -12.58
CA VAL A 851 34.52 -16.30 -12.77
C VAL A 851 33.57 -17.47 -12.53
N GLU A 852 32.74 -17.41 -11.50
CA GLU A 852 31.74 -18.44 -11.19
C GLU A 852 30.73 -18.61 -12.33
N ARG A 853 30.18 -17.51 -12.86
CA ARG A 853 29.24 -17.57 -14.00
C ARG A 853 29.87 -18.18 -15.24
N LYS A 854 31.18 -17.98 -15.45
CA LYS A 854 31.89 -18.45 -16.65
C LYS A 854 32.34 -19.91 -16.56
N PHE A 855 32.80 -20.35 -15.39
CA PHE A 855 33.42 -21.66 -15.21
C PHE A 855 32.55 -22.64 -14.40
N GLY A 856 31.41 -22.19 -13.85
CA GLY A 856 30.44 -23.03 -13.13
C GLY A 856 30.94 -23.60 -11.79
N SER A 857 32.13 -23.19 -11.35
CA SER A 857 32.79 -23.66 -10.13
C SER A 857 33.06 -22.48 -9.19
N PHE A 858 33.13 -22.75 -7.89
CA PHE A 858 33.15 -21.70 -6.86
C PHE A 858 34.56 -21.16 -6.60
N PRO A 859 34.79 -19.84 -6.64
CA PRO A 859 36.06 -19.26 -6.18
C PRO A 859 36.25 -19.45 -4.67
N THR A 860 37.34 -20.10 -4.27
CA THR A 860 37.70 -20.27 -2.84
C THR A 860 38.50 -19.10 -2.30
N LYS A 861 39.28 -18.42 -3.14
CA LYS A 861 40.04 -17.23 -2.77
C LYS A 861 40.19 -16.30 -3.95
N VAL A 862 39.99 -15.01 -3.72
CA VAL A 862 40.32 -13.94 -4.66
C VAL A 862 41.27 -12.98 -3.98
N SER A 863 42.37 -12.68 -4.64
CA SER A 863 43.34 -11.67 -4.22
C SER A 863 43.75 -10.87 -5.44
N TRP A 864 43.84 -9.55 -5.36
CA TRP A 864 44.24 -8.74 -6.50
C TRP A 864 45.38 -7.78 -6.16
N ARG A 865 46.07 -7.31 -7.21
CA ARG A 865 47.14 -6.32 -7.14
C ARG A 865 47.01 -5.31 -8.26
N ASN A 866 47.56 -4.11 -8.06
CA ASN A 866 47.64 -3.11 -9.12
C ASN A 866 48.52 -3.66 -10.26
N SER A 867 48.07 -3.47 -11.51
CA SER A 867 48.81 -3.96 -12.65
C SER A 867 50.02 -3.07 -12.93
N PRO A 868 51.24 -3.63 -13.11
CA PRO A 868 52.43 -2.84 -13.44
C PRO A 868 52.43 -2.27 -14.87
N ARG A 869 51.38 -2.50 -15.68
CA ARG A 869 51.38 -2.25 -17.13
C ARG A 869 50.84 -0.91 -17.60
N ALA A 870 50.50 0.03 -16.71
CA ALA A 870 49.93 1.31 -17.12
C ALA A 870 50.93 2.46 -16.88
N GLY A 871 51.74 2.75 -17.89
CA GLY A 871 52.48 4.01 -17.98
C GLY A 871 51.56 5.12 -18.50
N GLY A 872 50.79 5.75 -17.61
CA GLY A 872 49.93 6.90 -17.94
C GLY A 872 48.88 7.18 -16.85
N VAL A 873 48.36 8.41 -16.81
CA VAL A 873 47.48 8.97 -15.74
C VAL A 873 46.19 8.16 -15.49
N ALA A 874 45.83 7.20 -16.34
CA ALA A 874 44.72 6.25 -16.17
C ALA A 874 45.09 4.94 -15.43
N ALA A 875 46.31 4.81 -14.91
CA ALA A 875 46.85 3.58 -14.32
C ALA A 875 46.21 3.11 -13.00
N SER A 876 45.52 3.98 -12.27
CA SER A 876 45.00 3.67 -10.92
C SER A 876 43.81 2.71 -10.91
N HIS A 877 43.16 2.49 -12.07
CA HIS A 877 41.93 1.71 -12.14
C HIS A 877 42.12 0.29 -12.70
N TYR A 878 43.31 -0.04 -13.22
CA TYR A 878 43.56 -1.33 -13.87
C TYR A 878 44.26 -2.32 -12.92
N LYS A 879 43.56 -3.40 -12.57
CA LYS A 879 43.95 -4.36 -11.54
C LYS A 879 44.02 -5.78 -12.11
N MET A 880 44.78 -6.63 -11.45
CA MET A 880 44.91 -8.05 -11.78
C MET A 880 44.47 -8.89 -10.59
N ALA A 881 43.37 -9.63 -10.71
CA ALA A 881 42.91 -10.58 -9.72
C ALA A 881 43.48 -11.97 -10.00
N VAL A 882 43.93 -12.63 -8.93
CA VAL A 882 44.31 -14.03 -8.88
C VAL A 882 43.21 -14.77 -8.13
N VAL A 883 42.53 -15.66 -8.85
CA VAL A 883 41.38 -16.42 -8.38
C VAL A 883 41.77 -17.88 -8.24
N LYS A 884 41.59 -18.44 -7.06
CA LYS A 884 41.72 -19.88 -6.80
C LYS A 884 40.34 -20.53 -6.81
N MET A 885 40.26 -21.70 -7.43
CA MET A 885 39.05 -22.51 -7.52
C MET A 885 39.37 -23.95 -7.09
N PRO A 886 38.42 -24.68 -6.51
CA PRO A 886 38.64 -26.05 -6.04
C PRO A 886 38.79 -27.05 -7.19
N ASN A 887 38.22 -26.75 -8.36
CA ASN A 887 38.26 -27.61 -9.56
C ASN A 887 39.27 -27.12 -10.60
N CYS A 888 40.29 -26.37 -10.17
CA CYS A 888 41.36 -25.94 -11.06
C CYS A 888 42.72 -26.12 -10.38
N ASP A 889 43.62 -26.83 -11.05
CA ASP A 889 44.98 -27.11 -10.55
C ASP A 889 45.88 -25.87 -10.52
N GLY A 890 45.42 -24.76 -11.10
CA GLY A 890 46.11 -23.47 -11.13
C GLY A 890 45.23 -22.30 -10.70
N SER A 891 45.82 -21.11 -10.66
CA SER A 891 45.07 -19.86 -10.41
C SER A 891 44.66 -19.20 -11.71
N ILE A 892 43.43 -18.69 -11.77
CA ILE A 892 42.93 -17.87 -12.88
C ILE A 892 43.37 -16.43 -12.63
N THR A 893 43.96 -15.79 -13.64
CA THR A 893 44.29 -14.36 -13.57
C THR A 893 43.32 -13.55 -14.40
N VAL A 894 42.62 -12.62 -13.75
CA VAL A 894 41.58 -11.80 -14.37
C VAL A 894 42.02 -10.34 -14.33
N PRO A 895 42.41 -9.74 -15.47
CA PRO A 895 42.54 -8.29 -15.57
C PRO A 895 41.15 -7.64 -15.47
N PHE A 896 41.02 -6.63 -14.62
CA PHE A 896 39.75 -5.95 -14.40
C PHE A 896 39.95 -4.48 -14.06
N THR A 897 38.92 -3.68 -14.30
CA THR A 897 38.79 -2.31 -13.79
C THR A 897 37.70 -2.26 -12.73
N CYS A 898 37.99 -1.61 -11.59
CA CYS A 898 37.02 -1.49 -10.51
C CYS A 898 37.30 -0.28 -9.62
N ASN A 899 36.26 0.49 -9.34
CA ASN A 899 36.25 1.45 -8.26
C ASN A 899 35.76 0.80 -6.95
N GLU A 900 36.64 0.61 -5.97
CA GLU A 900 36.33 -0.02 -4.68
C GLU A 900 35.21 0.70 -3.91
N ARG A 901 35.07 2.02 -4.07
CA ARG A 901 34.10 2.82 -3.31
C ARG A 901 32.68 2.74 -3.85
N SER A 902 32.51 2.63 -5.16
CA SER A 902 31.18 2.60 -5.79
C SER A 902 30.78 1.22 -6.28
N GLY A 903 31.75 0.37 -6.65
CA GLY A 903 31.54 -0.87 -7.39
C GLY A 903 30.93 -0.67 -8.78
N ALA A 904 30.34 0.48 -9.10
CA ALA A 904 29.53 0.73 -10.29
C ALA A 904 30.35 0.80 -11.59
N ASP A 905 31.56 1.35 -11.53
CA ASP A 905 32.50 1.38 -12.65
C ASP A 905 33.33 0.09 -12.64
N TRP A 906 32.82 -0.94 -13.31
CA TRP A 906 33.39 -2.28 -13.35
C TRP A 906 33.49 -2.82 -14.78
N GLY A 907 34.65 -3.39 -15.13
CA GLY A 907 34.88 -4.07 -16.40
C GLY A 907 35.89 -5.19 -16.26
N VAL A 908 35.75 -6.24 -17.07
CA VAL A 908 36.69 -7.38 -17.09
C VAL A 908 37.28 -7.49 -18.49
N ASP A 909 38.61 -7.53 -18.58
CA ASP A 909 39.32 -7.76 -19.83
C ASP A 909 39.48 -9.27 -20.09
N LYS A 910 40.19 -9.65 -21.16
CA LYS A 910 40.41 -11.06 -21.50
C LYS A 910 41.05 -11.82 -20.33
N ILE A 911 40.36 -12.87 -19.87
CA ILE A 911 40.85 -13.76 -18.80
C ILE A 911 42.11 -14.49 -19.26
N HIS A 912 43.11 -14.54 -18.39
CA HIS A 912 44.32 -15.32 -18.59
C HIS A 912 44.38 -16.47 -17.57
N ILE A 913 44.36 -17.71 -18.04
CA ILE A 913 44.60 -18.90 -17.21
C ILE A 913 46.12 -19.08 -17.11
N SER A 914 46.64 -19.33 -15.90
CA SER A 914 48.08 -19.56 -15.70
C SER A 914 48.57 -20.80 -16.48
N ALA A 915 49.79 -20.73 -17.01
CA ALA A 915 50.37 -21.81 -17.80
C ALA A 915 50.46 -23.10 -16.96
N GLY A 916 49.80 -24.16 -17.42
CA GLY A 916 49.75 -25.48 -16.77
C GLY A 916 48.49 -25.78 -15.94
N GLY A 917 47.59 -24.82 -15.72
CA GLY A 917 46.33 -25.06 -15.01
C GLY A 917 45.19 -25.50 -15.92
N ASN A 918 44.71 -26.74 -15.78
CA ASN A 918 43.45 -27.16 -16.40
C ASN A 918 42.28 -26.74 -15.51
N CYS A 919 41.51 -25.74 -15.93
CA CYS A 919 40.20 -25.46 -15.34
C CYS A 919 39.13 -26.11 -16.23
N LEU A 920 38.65 -27.31 -15.88
CA LEU A 920 37.56 -27.94 -16.64
C LEU A 920 36.26 -27.18 -16.38
N PRO A 921 35.54 -26.71 -17.43
CA PRO A 921 34.21 -26.16 -17.24
C PRO A 921 33.29 -27.27 -16.73
N VAL A 922 32.76 -27.12 -15.52
CA VAL A 922 31.69 -28.01 -15.06
C VAL A 922 30.44 -27.61 -15.82
N ILE A 923 30.13 -28.34 -16.89
CA ILE A 923 28.86 -28.19 -17.59
C ILE A 923 27.77 -28.67 -16.62
N ARG A 924 27.22 -27.76 -15.82
CA ARG A 924 25.91 -27.99 -15.20
C ARG A 924 24.92 -28.11 -16.35
N ARG A 925 24.52 -29.34 -16.70
CA ARG A 925 23.20 -29.54 -17.30
C ARG A 925 22.22 -28.93 -16.31
N ARG A 926 21.61 -27.81 -16.70
CA ARG A 926 20.55 -27.17 -15.92
C ARG A 926 19.47 -28.23 -15.63
N PRO A 927 19.04 -28.42 -14.37
CA PRO A 927 17.73 -28.98 -14.12
C PRO A 927 16.62 -28.00 -14.52
#